data_AF-A0A4Y9J4I2-F1
#
_entry.id   AF-A0A4Y9J4I2-F1
#
_cell.length_a   1.000
_cell.length_b   1.000
_cell.length_c   1.000
_cell.angle_alpha   90.00
_cell.angle_beta   90.00
_cell.angle_gamma   90.00
#
_symmetry.space_group_name_H-M   'P 1'
#
loop_
_entity.id
_entity.type
_entity.pdbx_description
1 polymer ?
#
loop_
_entity_poly.entity_id
_entity_poly.type
_entity_poly.pdbx_seq_one_letter_code
_entity_poly.pdbx_strand_id
1 'polypeptide(L)'
;MKHVSFAFFLGVAIASQPIDSSGQVVINEIMQSNFDALFADNEFPDSWVEVYNMGDVAVDLKGYKIGASENVSKSYEINTSVVVPAKGHGLIFCDKAAEGVHADFRLESTKKGSVFIFSPAGDIVDRLDYGKMPAPNVGYGRESDGGDTWGYMITPTPGQRNSGGVSETLLGKPEFSVGGGVYDSPVEVTVRKPDGVSGDCRLCITVDGREPVADDAVTGDSKTFLISKSTSLRAKLISPSALSPVSVTHSYIFHPRATDLPVVSVTLNPEYLYDDKIGILMGELDKDPNWGHDWRRPMNVEYFDGGNHDRLINQIGETRVKGGWSRRYSQKSLVFYANKRFGEKRYNTAGVWRDKPEVTSVKSFELRNSGTDFEGAHVRDAFAQRLAGLNSPHVDWQGYRLVICYVNGEYRGVYDLRERTNEDYIESNYDGLEDIDMVENWWEVKNGTANSLWEFIDLYNRKDVTFDRLKEVMDVDNFLDMFTIETFAGNTDYPNNNIVCWKPWTDGAKWRWVLKDIDRFAITWEQGQHEHDYFRFIADMASSKDYDEWTRRNVRLFALFMELPEARSLFIDRLAIAMGDYLQPDYVDAMLDEMVDELRPEYSDHCKLYFSDNPWKFSNWEWEVSFIHDWCKKRRIFLYDRMRTYFGLSSAYTLKISGGGEPVTFNGVALNRQVFDGQYYNGKEMTLSTAEGRNWKVTVTDKAGRRFTEYTPAAVHTFNFSDAKSVEIESVPYNPASIDEVEMSSVDVEVEVEGLEISLHGPEGLAAEVYGIDGTMACRISGGCSGKVAAAGVYVVRYVSASGLVGSVKVRCR
;
A
#
# COMPACT_ATOMS: atom_id res chain seq x y z
N MET A 1 -8.59 -91.44 6.24
CA MET A 1 -8.61 -91.89 7.65
C MET A 1 -8.04 -90.76 8.49
N LYS A 2 -8.91 -89.97 9.14
CA LYS A 2 -9.02 -89.87 10.61
C LYS A 2 -7.66 -89.65 11.29
N HIS A 3 -7.44 -88.45 11.82
CA HIS A 3 -7.45 -88.25 13.27
C HIS A 3 -7.67 -86.77 13.59
N VAL A 4 -8.80 -86.51 14.27
CA VAL A 4 -9.15 -85.28 14.97
C VAL A 4 -8.51 -85.37 16.35
N SER A 5 -7.83 -84.30 16.78
CA SER A 5 -7.51 -84.08 18.19
C SER A 5 -7.94 -82.67 18.58
N PHE A 6 -8.94 -82.62 19.45
CA PHE A 6 -9.40 -81.44 20.18
C PHE A 6 -8.32 -81.02 21.20
N ALA A 7 -8.00 -79.73 21.27
CA ALA A 7 -7.35 -79.15 22.44
C ALA A 7 -8.16 -77.92 22.88
N PHE A 8 -8.57 -77.97 24.15
CA PHE A 8 -9.44 -77.02 24.85
C PHE A 8 -8.82 -75.62 24.90
N PHE A 9 -9.62 -74.61 24.55
CA PHE A 9 -9.37 -73.20 24.85
C PHE A 9 -9.46 -72.97 26.37
N LEU A 10 -8.37 -72.53 26.99
CA LEU A 10 -8.41 -71.89 28.31
C LEU A 10 -8.38 -70.38 28.06
N GLY A 11 -9.56 -69.76 28.02
CA GLY A 11 -9.69 -68.30 27.96
C GLY A 11 -9.29 -67.68 29.29
N VAL A 12 -8.09 -67.09 29.35
CA VAL A 12 -7.76 -66.12 30.40
C VAL A 12 -8.35 -64.79 29.95
N ALA A 13 -9.47 -64.41 30.56
CA ALA A 13 -9.97 -63.05 30.47
C ALA A 13 -9.00 -62.15 31.25
N ILE A 14 -8.05 -61.53 30.56
CA ILE A 14 -7.35 -60.36 31.09
C ILE A 14 -8.36 -59.22 30.99
N ALA A 15 -9.00 -58.91 32.11
CA ALA A 15 -9.71 -57.64 32.25
C ALA A 15 -8.66 -56.54 32.13
N SER A 16 -8.58 -55.90 30.96
CA SER A 16 -7.91 -54.61 30.82
C SER A 16 -8.70 -53.62 31.65
N GLN A 17 -8.20 -53.31 32.84
CA GLN A 17 -8.62 -52.13 33.57
C GLN A 17 -8.43 -50.93 32.64
N PRO A 18 -9.37 -49.95 32.58
CA PRO A 18 -9.08 -48.69 31.93
C PRO A 18 -7.86 -48.09 32.64
N ILE A 19 -6.76 -47.93 31.92
CA ILE A 19 -5.63 -47.16 32.43
C ILE A 19 -6.17 -45.76 32.62
N ASP A 20 -6.10 -45.28 33.85
CA ASP A 20 -6.42 -43.91 34.21
C ASP A 20 -5.59 -42.98 33.33
N SER A 21 -6.23 -42.25 32.40
CA SER A 21 -5.54 -41.46 31.38
C SER A 21 -4.99 -40.14 31.93
N SER A 22 -5.14 -39.87 33.23
CA SER A 22 -4.54 -38.70 33.87
C SER A 22 -3.02 -38.91 34.01
N GLY A 23 -2.22 -38.04 33.38
CA GLY A 23 -0.77 -37.97 33.61
C GLY A 23 0.11 -38.92 32.78
N GLN A 24 -0.43 -39.70 31.82
CA GLN A 24 0.42 -40.46 30.90
C GLN A 24 1.13 -39.55 29.89
N VAL A 25 0.42 -38.56 29.34
CA VAL A 25 0.97 -37.52 28.48
C VAL A 25 1.04 -36.25 29.30
N VAL A 26 2.22 -35.65 29.41
CA VAL A 26 2.46 -34.42 30.17
C VAL A 26 3.09 -33.36 29.28
N ILE A 27 2.88 -32.08 29.59
CA ILE A 27 3.60 -30.98 28.96
C ILE A 27 5.05 -31.05 29.41
N ASN A 28 5.98 -30.97 28.45
CA ASN A 28 7.42 -31.17 28.68
C ASN A 28 8.23 -29.91 28.44
N GLU A 29 7.94 -29.19 27.35
CA GLU A 29 8.61 -27.95 26.97
C GLU A 29 7.65 -27.06 26.16
N ILE A 30 7.80 -25.74 26.25
CA ILE A 30 7.07 -24.77 25.44
C ILE A 30 7.98 -23.65 24.96
N MET A 31 7.62 -23.00 23.86
CA MET A 31 8.27 -21.78 23.38
C MET A 31 7.24 -20.78 22.82
N GLN A 32 7.20 -19.56 23.35
CA GLN A 32 6.28 -18.48 22.95
C GLN A 32 6.77 -17.72 21.70
N SER A 33 8.07 -17.76 21.40
CA SER A 33 8.64 -17.06 20.25
C SER A 33 9.79 -17.85 19.65
N ASN A 34 9.47 -18.68 18.67
CA ASN A 34 10.45 -19.39 17.85
C ASN A 34 10.92 -18.50 16.70
N PHE A 35 12.11 -17.92 16.84
CA PHE A 35 12.73 -17.15 15.76
C PHE A 35 13.34 -18.10 14.72
N ASP A 36 14.30 -18.92 15.13
CA ASP A 36 14.97 -19.89 14.26
C ASP A 36 15.37 -21.21 14.96
N ALA A 37 14.83 -21.47 16.16
CA ALA A 37 15.18 -22.64 16.96
C ALA A 37 14.58 -23.96 16.45
N LEU A 38 13.39 -23.91 15.85
CA LEU A 38 12.69 -25.06 15.30
C LEU A 38 12.14 -24.74 13.91
N PHE A 39 12.61 -25.50 12.91
CA PHE A 39 12.05 -25.51 11.57
C PHE A 39 11.21 -26.77 11.39
N ALA A 40 9.94 -26.62 11.03
CA ALA A 40 8.99 -27.72 10.85
C ALA A 40 8.01 -27.38 9.74
N ASP A 41 7.61 -28.40 8.97
CA ASP A 41 6.63 -28.26 7.88
C ASP A 41 6.93 -27.10 6.92
N ASN A 42 8.22 -26.95 6.58
CA ASN A 42 8.78 -25.92 5.71
C ASN A 42 8.69 -24.47 6.23
N GLU A 43 8.34 -24.27 7.51
CA GLU A 43 8.25 -22.97 8.18
C GLU A 43 8.90 -22.95 9.57
N PHE A 44 8.96 -21.74 10.15
CA PHE A 44 9.27 -21.53 11.55
C PHE A 44 7.96 -21.26 12.29
N PRO A 45 7.33 -22.25 12.94
CA PRO A 45 6.06 -22.04 13.64
C PRO A 45 6.20 -20.93 14.68
N ASP A 46 5.16 -20.12 14.87
CA ASP A 46 5.25 -18.93 15.74
C ASP A 46 5.64 -19.26 17.19
N SER A 47 5.01 -20.31 17.71
CA SER A 47 5.18 -20.87 19.04
C SER A 47 4.86 -22.36 19.01
N TRP A 48 5.25 -23.11 20.04
CA TRP A 48 5.00 -24.55 20.10
C TRP A 48 4.91 -25.07 21.54
N VAL A 49 4.26 -26.23 21.67
CA VAL A 49 4.12 -27.01 22.89
C VAL A 49 4.59 -28.43 22.61
N GLU A 50 5.51 -28.91 23.43
CA GLU A 50 5.94 -30.30 23.44
C GLU A 50 5.25 -31.06 24.56
N VAL A 51 4.75 -32.25 24.22
CA VAL A 51 4.26 -33.23 25.18
C VAL A 51 5.20 -34.44 25.26
N TYR A 52 5.30 -35.05 26.42
CA TYR A 52 6.07 -36.24 26.70
C TYR A 52 5.17 -37.37 27.21
N ASN A 53 5.35 -38.57 26.67
CA ASN A 53 4.63 -39.77 27.11
C ASN A 53 5.42 -40.49 28.21
N MET A 54 5.02 -40.31 29.46
CA MET A 54 5.59 -40.99 30.62
C MET A 54 5.26 -42.47 30.68
N GLY A 55 4.34 -42.96 29.86
CA GLY A 55 3.92 -44.36 29.85
C GLY A 55 4.89 -45.29 29.13
N ASP A 56 4.63 -46.60 29.27
CA ASP A 56 5.37 -47.67 28.61
C ASP A 56 4.69 -48.16 27.31
N VAL A 57 3.60 -47.49 26.91
CA VAL A 57 2.88 -47.74 25.64
C VAL A 57 2.72 -46.44 24.87
N ALA A 58 2.71 -46.53 23.54
CA ALA A 58 2.49 -45.36 22.68
C ALA A 58 1.08 -44.78 22.87
N VAL A 59 0.95 -43.45 22.74
CA VAL A 59 -0.31 -42.72 22.80
C VAL A 59 -0.52 -42.00 21.49
N ASP A 60 -1.70 -42.12 20.90
CA ASP A 60 -2.10 -41.29 19.77
C ASP A 60 -2.82 -40.04 20.29
N LEU A 61 -2.35 -38.85 19.91
CA LEU A 61 -2.98 -37.58 20.29
C LEU A 61 -4.27 -37.29 19.51
N LYS A 62 -4.68 -38.15 18.58
CA LYS A 62 -5.95 -37.98 17.88
C LYS A 62 -7.13 -37.84 18.86
N GLY A 63 -7.88 -36.74 18.71
CA GLY A 63 -9.02 -36.38 19.55
C GLY A 63 -8.66 -35.66 20.85
N TYR A 64 -7.38 -35.63 21.24
CA TYR A 64 -6.93 -34.75 22.32
C TYR A 64 -7.15 -33.30 21.92
N LYS A 65 -7.32 -32.44 22.93
CA LYS A 65 -7.50 -31.01 22.69
C LYS A 65 -6.45 -30.21 23.43
N ILE A 66 -6.04 -29.09 22.86
CA ILE A 66 -5.09 -28.16 23.45
C ILE A 66 -5.71 -26.77 23.51
N GLY A 67 -5.51 -26.03 24.61
CA GLY A 67 -6.06 -24.69 24.74
C GLY A 67 -5.28 -23.79 25.68
N ALA A 68 -5.51 -22.48 25.53
CA ALA A 68 -4.93 -21.44 26.38
C ALA A 68 -5.81 -21.08 27.60
N SER A 69 -6.85 -21.87 27.87
CA SER A 69 -7.76 -21.69 29.01
C SER A 69 -8.36 -23.03 29.46
N GLU A 70 -8.88 -23.07 30.68
CA GLU A 70 -9.57 -24.26 31.23
C GLU A 70 -10.89 -24.61 30.52
N ASN A 71 -11.40 -23.70 29.67
CA ASN A 71 -12.62 -23.95 28.92
C ASN A 71 -12.35 -24.82 27.68
N VAL A 72 -12.66 -26.11 27.78
CA VAL A 72 -12.53 -27.08 26.68
C VAL A 72 -13.31 -26.67 25.42
N SER A 73 -14.39 -25.89 25.53
CA SER A 73 -15.15 -25.42 24.36
C SER A 73 -14.37 -24.39 23.54
N LYS A 74 -13.23 -23.90 24.04
CA LYS A 74 -12.30 -22.98 23.37
C LYS A 74 -10.95 -23.64 23.06
N SER A 75 -10.89 -24.97 23.10
CA SER A 75 -9.68 -25.73 22.78
C SER A 75 -9.71 -26.21 21.33
N TYR A 76 -8.53 -26.34 20.75
CA TYR A 76 -8.31 -26.91 19.43
C TYR A 76 -8.19 -28.43 19.53
N GLU A 77 -8.96 -29.17 18.74
CA GLU A 77 -8.90 -30.64 18.68
C GLU A 77 -7.90 -31.09 17.63
N ILE A 78 -6.94 -31.94 18.04
CA ILE A 78 -6.00 -32.58 17.13
C ILE A 78 -6.74 -33.68 16.38
N ASN A 79 -7.06 -33.45 15.11
CA ASN A 79 -7.90 -34.34 14.31
C ASN A 79 -7.11 -35.38 13.49
N THR A 80 -5.78 -35.26 13.46
CA THR A 80 -4.87 -36.20 12.80
C THR A 80 -4.27 -37.19 13.80
N SER A 81 -3.83 -38.35 13.30
CA SER A 81 -3.11 -39.33 14.11
C SER A 81 -1.68 -38.85 14.33
N VAL A 82 -1.29 -38.72 15.60
CA VAL A 82 0.03 -38.27 16.04
C VAL A 82 0.46 -39.20 17.16
N VAL A 83 1.20 -40.24 16.80
CA VAL A 83 1.61 -41.29 17.74
C VAL A 83 2.86 -40.84 18.48
N VAL A 84 2.72 -40.57 19.78
CA VAL A 84 3.82 -40.31 20.72
C VAL A 84 4.29 -41.66 21.29
N PRO A 85 5.49 -42.14 20.96
CA PRO A 85 6.01 -43.41 21.47
C PRO A 85 6.08 -43.44 23.00
N ALA A 86 6.13 -44.63 23.58
CA ALA A 86 6.46 -44.79 25.00
C ALA A 86 7.80 -44.09 25.30
N LYS A 87 7.84 -43.24 26.33
CA LYS A 87 9.02 -42.40 26.65
C LYS A 87 9.46 -41.48 25.50
N GLY A 88 8.56 -41.15 24.59
CA GLY A 88 8.80 -40.27 23.45
C GLY A 88 8.08 -38.92 23.56
N HIS A 89 8.33 -38.07 22.56
CA HIS A 89 7.91 -36.67 22.51
C HIS A 89 6.93 -36.44 21.35
N GLY A 90 6.06 -35.44 21.49
CA GLY A 90 5.15 -34.97 20.44
C GLY A 90 5.14 -33.45 20.40
N LEU A 91 5.21 -32.87 19.21
CA LEU A 91 5.18 -31.42 19.01
C LEU A 91 3.81 -30.98 18.50
N ILE A 92 3.32 -29.89 19.08
CA ILE A 92 2.08 -29.21 18.70
C ILE A 92 2.44 -27.76 18.41
N PHE A 93 2.23 -27.31 17.18
CA PHE A 93 2.54 -25.95 16.75
C PHE A 93 1.37 -25.02 17.07
N CYS A 94 1.66 -23.82 17.54
CA CYS A 94 0.68 -22.81 17.93
C CYS A 94 0.89 -21.57 17.06
N ASP A 95 0.34 -21.57 15.85
CA ASP A 95 0.60 -20.59 14.78
C ASP A 95 -0.65 -20.10 14.03
N LYS A 96 -1.84 -20.55 14.45
CA LYS A 96 -3.15 -20.27 13.83
C LYS A 96 -3.43 -20.96 12.49
N ALA A 97 -2.66 -21.96 12.08
CA ALA A 97 -2.99 -22.69 10.84
C ALA A 97 -4.24 -23.59 11.00
N ALA A 98 -4.57 -24.02 12.22
CA ALA A 98 -5.77 -24.80 12.54
C ALA A 98 -5.90 -26.12 11.73
N GLU A 99 -4.79 -26.81 11.52
CA GLU A 99 -4.71 -28.03 10.72
C GLU A 99 -3.77 -29.06 11.38
N GLY A 100 -4.26 -30.29 11.61
CA GLY A 100 -3.47 -31.37 12.19
C GLY A 100 -2.84 -30.99 13.54
N VAL A 101 -1.51 -30.93 13.60
CA VAL A 101 -0.73 -30.52 14.80
C VAL A 101 -0.59 -29.01 14.96
N HIS A 102 -1.09 -28.21 14.02
CA HIS A 102 -1.09 -26.76 14.09
C HIS A 102 -2.39 -26.24 14.70
N ALA A 103 -2.31 -25.71 15.91
CA ALA A 103 -3.43 -25.15 16.64
C ALA A 103 -3.90 -23.80 16.05
N ASP A 104 -5.16 -23.45 16.34
CA ASP A 104 -5.81 -22.21 15.90
C ASP A 104 -5.42 -20.95 16.72
N PHE A 105 -4.47 -21.09 17.65
CA PHE A 105 -3.99 -20.02 18.52
C PHE A 105 -2.46 -19.98 18.60
N ARG A 106 -1.94 -18.89 19.18
CA ARG A 106 -0.52 -18.69 19.50
C ARG A 106 -0.32 -18.60 21.00
N LEU A 107 0.84 -19.02 21.50
CA LEU A 107 1.25 -18.70 22.85
C LEU A 107 1.67 -17.20 22.90
N GLU A 108 0.91 -16.37 23.60
CA GLU A 108 1.12 -14.92 23.64
C GLU A 108 2.48 -14.52 24.24
N SER A 109 3.45 -14.13 23.42
CA SER A 109 4.85 -13.82 23.79
C SER A 109 5.07 -12.55 24.63
N THR A 110 4.03 -11.75 24.86
CA THR A 110 4.13 -10.46 25.56
C THR A 110 3.71 -10.54 27.04
N LYS A 111 3.18 -11.67 27.49
CA LYS A 111 2.59 -11.83 28.83
C LYS A 111 2.75 -13.26 29.36
N LYS A 112 2.34 -13.43 30.61
CA LYS A 112 2.13 -14.74 31.24
C LYS A 112 0.95 -15.46 30.58
N GLY A 113 0.94 -16.79 30.61
CA GLY A 113 -0.12 -17.59 30.02
C GLY A 113 -0.25 -18.96 30.65
N SER A 114 -1.15 -19.76 30.07
CA SER A 114 -1.42 -21.12 30.48
C SER A 114 -1.63 -21.99 29.24
N VAL A 115 -1.24 -23.25 29.31
CA VAL A 115 -1.55 -24.30 28.32
C VAL A 115 -2.24 -25.44 29.05
N PHE A 116 -3.29 -25.96 28.44
CA PHE A 116 -4.07 -27.10 28.92
C PHE A 116 -4.08 -28.17 27.84
N ILE A 117 -3.85 -29.42 28.24
CA ILE A 117 -4.08 -30.61 27.41
C ILE A 117 -5.32 -31.30 27.95
N PHE A 118 -6.28 -31.59 27.08
CA PHE A 118 -7.51 -32.30 27.40
C PHE A 118 -7.54 -33.66 26.72
N SER A 119 -8.15 -34.64 27.39
CA SER A 119 -8.45 -35.94 26.83
C SER A 119 -9.52 -35.82 25.74
N PRO A 120 -9.73 -36.84 24.90
CA PRO A 120 -10.86 -36.87 23.97
C PRO A 120 -12.23 -36.68 24.63
N ALA A 121 -12.37 -37.11 25.90
CA ALA A 121 -13.57 -36.93 26.70
C ALA A 121 -13.75 -35.49 27.24
N GLY A 122 -12.70 -34.66 27.17
CA GLY A 122 -12.70 -33.27 27.63
C GLY A 122 -12.17 -33.06 29.05
N ASP A 123 -11.66 -34.11 29.70
CA ASP A 123 -11.01 -34.00 31.01
C ASP A 123 -9.61 -33.39 30.86
N ILE A 124 -9.17 -32.56 31.81
CA ILE A 124 -7.81 -32.02 31.82
C ILE A 124 -6.82 -33.15 32.11
N VAL A 125 -5.91 -33.41 31.16
CA VAL A 125 -4.82 -34.38 31.25
C VAL A 125 -3.60 -33.75 31.91
N ASP A 126 -3.24 -32.53 31.50
CA ASP A 126 -2.16 -31.75 32.10
C ASP A 126 -2.36 -30.24 31.90
N ARG A 127 -1.70 -29.44 32.72
CA ARG A 127 -1.73 -27.98 32.67
C ARG A 127 -0.37 -27.40 33.03
N LEU A 128 0.02 -26.35 32.31
CA LEU A 128 1.18 -25.53 32.62
C LEU A 128 0.79 -24.05 32.68
N ASP A 129 1.08 -23.39 33.80
CA ASP A 129 1.11 -21.93 33.88
C ASP A 129 2.55 -21.46 33.72
N TYR A 130 2.78 -20.41 32.91
CA TYR A 130 4.12 -19.94 32.59
C TYR A 130 4.24 -18.41 32.57
N GLY A 131 5.46 -17.94 32.83
CA GLY A 131 5.83 -16.53 32.74
C GLY A 131 6.03 -16.06 31.29
N LYS A 132 6.21 -14.75 31.10
CA LYS A 132 6.71 -14.24 29.81
C LYS A 132 8.16 -14.71 29.63
N MET A 133 8.44 -15.41 28.55
CA MET A 133 9.80 -15.81 28.19
C MET A 133 10.67 -14.57 27.95
N PRO A 134 11.92 -14.57 28.44
CA PRO A 134 12.73 -13.37 28.51
C PRO A 134 13.24 -12.87 27.14
N ALA A 135 13.32 -13.74 26.13
CA ALA A 135 13.75 -13.40 24.77
C ALA A 135 13.23 -14.42 23.75
N PRO A 136 13.24 -14.10 22.43
CA PRO A 136 13.04 -15.09 21.37
C PRO A 136 14.03 -16.27 21.50
N ASN A 137 13.62 -17.45 21.04
CA ASN A 137 14.33 -18.73 21.16
C ASN A 137 14.59 -19.24 22.59
N VAL A 138 14.04 -18.60 23.63
CA VAL A 138 14.09 -19.15 24.98
C VAL A 138 12.86 -20.01 25.24
N GLY A 139 13.05 -21.30 25.50
CA GLY A 139 12.01 -22.22 25.91
C GLY A 139 11.77 -22.20 27.42
N TYR A 140 10.63 -22.75 27.86
CA TYR A 140 10.32 -23.04 29.26
C TYR A 140 9.90 -24.51 29.36
N GLY A 141 10.61 -25.30 30.16
CA GLY A 141 10.45 -26.74 30.14
C GLY A 141 10.89 -27.40 31.44
N ARG A 142 10.64 -28.71 31.52
CA ARG A 142 11.14 -29.56 32.60
C ARG A 142 12.65 -29.75 32.44
N GLU A 143 13.42 -29.71 33.52
CA GLU A 143 14.88 -29.93 33.46
C GLU A 143 15.23 -31.34 32.94
N SER A 144 14.36 -32.32 33.21
CA SER A 144 14.43 -33.67 32.68
C SER A 144 13.04 -34.14 32.29
N ASP A 145 12.92 -34.95 31.23
CA ASP A 145 11.62 -35.40 30.71
C ASP A 145 10.72 -35.95 31.82
N GLY A 146 9.51 -35.39 31.95
CA GLY A 146 8.53 -35.78 32.97
C GLY A 146 8.91 -35.46 34.43
N GLY A 147 10.07 -34.83 34.70
CA GLY A 147 10.50 -34.46 36.05
C GLY A 147 9.86 -33.18 36.59
N ASP A 148 9.84 -32.98 37.91
CA ASP A 148 9.09 -31.90 38.56
C ASP A 148 9.77 -30.50 38.52
N THR A 149 11.06 -30.44 38.18
CA THR A 149 11.81 -29.18 38.10
C THR A 149 11.54 -28.48 36.78
N TRP A 150 11.06 -27.23 36.84
CA TRP A 150 10.83 -26.38 35.67
C TRP A 150 11.76 -25.17 35.66
N GLY A 151 12.08 -24.68 34.46
CA GLY A 151 12.79 -23.41 34.30
C GLY A 151 12.93 -23.03 32.84
N TYR A 152 13.57 -21.88 32.57
CA TYR A 152 13.88 -21.51 31.20
C TYR A 152 15.04 -22.36 30.69
N MET A 153 14.86 -22.95 29.52
CA MET A 153 15.80 -23.90 28.93
C MET A 153 17.05 -23.16 28.47
N ILE A 154 18.24 -23.58 28.94
CA ILE A 154 19.52 -23.03 28.46
C ILE A 154 19.65 -23.30 26.95
N THR A 155 19.28 -24.51 26.54
CA THR A 155 19.15 -24.92 25.15
C THR A 155 17.80 -25.62 24.99
N PRO A 156 16.87 -25.08 24.20
CA PRO A 156 15.62 -25.75 23.87
C PRO A 156 15.85 -27.10 23.19
N THR A 157 14.99 -28.09 23.44
CA THR A 157 15.16 -29.48 22.97
C THR A 157 13.92 -30.03 22.24
N PRO A 158 13.33 -29.31 21.27
CA PRO A 158 12.11 -29.76 20.61
C PRO A 158 12.28 -31.12 19.92
N GLY A 159 11.38 -32.05 20.23
CA GLY A 159 11.35 -33.42 19.73
C GLY A 159 12.47 -34.30 20.30
N GLN A 160 13.20 -33.85 21.32
CA GLN A 160 14.36 -34.53 21.90
C GLN A 160 14.25 -34.57 23.42
N ARG A 161 15.07 -35.41 24.05
CA ARG A 161 15.16 -35.47 25.51
C ARG A 161 15.64 -34.14 26.09
N ASN A 162 14.91 -33.63 27.08
CA ASN A 162 15.32 -32.45 27.84
C ASN A 162 16.70 -32.69 28.46
N SER A 163 17.63 -31.81 28.11
CA SER A 163 19.02 -31.86 28.51
C SER A 163 19.63 -30.45 28.45
N GLY A 164 20.76 -30.23 29.13
CA GLY A 164 21.43 -28.92 29.14
C GLY A 164 21.05 -27.99 30.29
N GLY A 165 20.03 -28.33 31.08
CA GLY A 165 19.66 -27.62 32.30
C GLY A 165 18.81 -26.37 32.08
N VAL A 166 18.39 -25.77 33.20
CA VAL A 166 17.56 -24.56 33.22
C VAL A 166 18.26 -23.40 33.92
N SER A 167 17.93 -22.16 33.54
CA SER A 167 18.52 -20.96 34.14
C SER A 167 17.52 -19.80 34.15
N GLU A 168 17.66 -18.88 35.10
CA GLU A 168 16.96 -17.58 35.08
C GLU A 168 17.89 -16.44 34.64
N THR A 169 19.17 -16.72 34.43
CA THR A 169 20.16 -15.71 34.06
C THR A 169 20.11 -15.48 32.54
N LEU A 170 19.61 -14.31 32.12
CA LEU A 170 19.68 -13.88 30.73
C LEU A 170 20.99 -13.13 30.46
N LEU A 171 21.74 -13.56 29.45
CA LEU A 171 22.96 -12.86 29.03
C LEU A 171 22.64 -11.51 28.38
N GLY A 172 23.52 -10.53 28.61
CA GLY A 172 23.48 -9.25 27.94
C GLY A 172 23.89 -9.31 26.46
N LYS A 173 23.83 -8.15 25.80
CA LYS A 173 24.25 -7.98 24.40
C LYS A 173 25.77 -7.74 24.33
N PRO A 174 26.51 -8.27 23.34
CA PRO A 174 27.88 -7.84 23.07
C PRO A 174 27.99 -6.35 22.75
N GLU A 175 29.15 -5.76 23.03
CA GLU A 175 29.44 -4.36 22.75
C GLU A 175 30.26 -4.21 21.47
N PHE A 176 29.81 -3.33 20.57
CA PHE A 176 30.52 -2.95 19.34
C PHE A 176 31.16 -1.58 19.54
N SER A 177 32.44 -1.42 19.18
CA SER A 177 33.12 -0.11 19.27
C SER A 177 32.59 0.91 18.26
N VAL A 178 31.99 0.46 17.17
CA VAL A 178 31.40 1.29 16.11
C VAL A 178 30.09 0.63 15.66
N GLY A 179 29.03 1.42 15.54
CA GLY A 179 27.72 0.97 15.04
C GLY A 179 27.75 0.54 13.57
N GLY A 180 26.60 0.13 13.04
CA GLY A 180 26.46 -0.16 11.60
C GLY A 180 26.23 1.15 10.86
N GLY A 181 26.59 1.20 9.59
CA GLY A 181 26.54 2.43 8.80
C GLY A 181 27.07 2.26 7.38
N VAL A 182 27.01 3.34 6.61
CA VAL A 182 27.67 3.47 5.31
C VAL A 182 29.01 4.18 5.52
N TYR A 183 30.09 3.62 4.98
CA TYR A 183 31.46 4.08 5.22
C TYR A 183 32.23 4.27 3.91
N ASP A 184 33.07 5.31 3.88
CA ASP A 184 33.94 5.68 2.75
C ASP A 184 35.38 5.15 2.89
N SER A 185 35.73 4.64 4.07
CA SER A 185 37.08 4.24 4.44
C SER A 185 37.05 3.06 5.42
N PRO A 186 38.08 2.19 5.43
CA PRO A 186 38.08 1.02 6.30
C PRO A 186 37.87 1.38 7.78
N VAL A 187 37.04 0.60 8.47
CA VAL A 187 36.68 0.81 9.87
C VAL A 187 37.24 -0.30 10.73
N GLU A 188 37.86 0.07 11.85
CA GLU A 188 38.26 -0.88 12.88
C GLU A 188 37.11 -1.08 13.88
N VAL A 189 36.57 -2.31 13.92
CA VAL A 189 35.45 -2.69 14.78
C VAL A 189 35.92 -3.70 15.79
N THR A 190 35.88 -3.34 17.07
CA THR A 190 36.11 -4.26 18.18
C THR A 190 34.78 -4.67 18.77
N VAL A 191 34.48 -5.96 18.71
CA VAL A 191 33.34 -6.58 19.40
C VAL A 191 33.86 -7.19 20.69
N ARG A 192 33.23 -6.91 21.83
CA ARG A 192 33.68 -7.39 23.15
C ARG A 192 32.53 -7.87 24.03
N LYS A 193 32.86 -8.71 25.01
CA LYS A 193 31.95 -9.02 26.12
C LYS A 193 31.79 -7.77 27.01
N PRO A 194 30.57 -7.49 27.51
CA PRO A 194 30.38 -6.50 28.55
C PRO A 194 31.14 -6.86 29.83
N ASP A 195 31.52 -5.84 30.60
CA ASP A 195 32.15 -6.04 31.91
C ASP A 195 31.22 -6.80 32.88
N GLY A 196 31.79 -7.68 33.71
CA GLY A 196 31.05 -8.40 34.76
C GLY A 196 30.27 -9.63 34.28
N VAL A 197 30.40 -10.03 33.02
CA VAL A 197 29.84 -11.30 32.51
C VAL A 197 30.65 -12.49 33.04
N SER A 198 29.95 -13.60 33.35
CA SER A 198 30.56 -14.84 33.87
C SER A 198 31.68 -15.38 32.97
N GLY A 199 32.72 -15.96 33.58
CA GLY A 199 33.88 -16.49 32.86
C GLY A 199 33.62 -17.73 31.98
N ASP A 200 32.48 -18.40 32.15
CA ASP A 200 32.05 -19.51 31.30
C ASP A 200 31.32 -19.03 30.02
N CYS A 201 31.01 -17.74 29.93
CA CYS A 201 30.41 -17.13 28.78
C CYS A 201 31.42 -16.95 27.65
N ARG A 202 31.01 -17.26 26.43
CA ARG A 202 31.82 -17.14 25.20
C ARG A 202 31.22 -16.07 24.29
N LEU A 203 32.08 -15.30 23.63
CA LEU A 203 31.69 -14.35 22.60
C LEU A 203 31.71 -15.08 21.26
N CYS A 204 30.56 -15.20 20.60
CA CYS A 204 30.41 -15.88 19.31
C CYS A 204 30.09 -14.86 18.23
N ILE A 205 30.81 -14.91 17.10
CA ILE A 205 30.69 -13.92 16.03
C ILE A 205 30.68 -14.62 14.67
N THR A 206 29.69 -14.27 13.83
CA THR A 206 29.61 -14.69 12.43
C THR A 206 29.66 -13.47 11.50
N VAL A 207 30.13 -13.70 10.27
CA VAL A 207 30.24 -12.68 9.21
C VAL A 207 29.57 -13.10 7.91
N ASP A 208 28.89 -14.25 7.94
CA ASP A 208 28.25 -14.92 6.80
C ASP A 208 26.71 -14.84 6.86
N GLY A 209 26.17 -14.08 7.80
CA GLY A 209 24.73 -13.86 7.98
C GLY A 209 24.02 -14.90 8.87
N ARG A 210 24.64 -16.04 9.18
CA ARG A 210 24.06 -17.05 10.09
C ARG A 210 23.96 -16.53 11.52
N GLU A 211 22.97 -17.01 12.27
CA GLU A 211 22.96 -16.81 13.72
C GLU A 211 24.19 -17.50 14.35
N PRO A 212 24.99 -16.81 15.19
CA PRO A 212 26.17 -17.43 15.81
C PRO A 212 25.80 -18.62 16.69
N VAL A 213 26.65 -19.64 16.70
CA VAL A 213 26.53 -20.81 17.59
C VAL A 213 27.78 -20.97 18.47
N ALA A 214 27.78 -21.95 19.36
CA ALA A 214 28.89 -22.16 20.31
C ALA A 214 30.24 -22.42 19.61
N ASP A 215 30.21 -22.99 18.40
CA ASP A 215 31.39 -23.26 17.58
C ASP A 215 32.00 -22.00 16.95
N ASP A 216 31.24 -20.89 16.88
CA ASP A 216 31.72 -19.59 16.39
C ASP A 216 32.42 -18.75 17.48
N ALA A 217 32.75 -19.36 18.63
CA ALA A 217 33.39 -18.70 19.75
C ALA A 217 34.77 -18.14 19.36
N VAL A 218 35.00 -16.86 19.66
CA VAL A 218 36.30 -16.22 19.47
C VAL A 218 37.24 -16.53 20.64
N THR A 219 38.55 -16.45 20.38
CA THR A 219 39.56 -16.53 21.44
C THR A 219 39.55 -15.26 22.28
N GLY A 220 39.26 -15.40 23.58
CA GLY A 220 39.26 -14.29 24.55
C GLY A 220 37.92 -13.57 24.69
N ASP A 221 37.96 -12.34 25.19
CA ASP A 221 36.76 -11.54 25.51
C ASP A 221 36.44 -10.47 24.46
N SER A 222 37.29 -10.33 23.44
CA SER A 222 37.09 -9.38 22.35
C SER A 222 37.73 -9.84 21.05
N LYS A 223 37.19 -9.40 19.92
CA LYS A 223 37.80 -9.57 18.60
C LYS A 223 37.69 -8.28 17.80
N THR A 224 38.80 -7.88 17.19
CA THR A 224 38.90 -6.71 16.33
C THR A 224 38.91 -7.12 14.87
N PHE A 225 38.10 -6.45 14.06
CA PHE A 225 37.99 -6.62 12.61
C PHE A 225 38.39 -5.32 11.94
N LEU A 226 39.27 -5.39 10.94
CA LEU A 226 39.44 -4.31 9.98
C LEU A 226 38.49 -4.56 8.82
N ILE A 227 37.37 -3.83 8.78
CA ILE A 227 36.35 -3.99 7.76
C ILE A 227 36.64 -2.98 6.64
N SER A 228 36.91 -3.49 5.45
CA SER A 228 37.24 -2.68 4.25
C SER A 228 36.33 -2.95 3.06
N LYS A 229 35.31 -3.78 3.25
CA LYS A 229 34.27 -4.11 2.27
C LYS A 229 32.95 -4.36 2.98
N SER A 230 31.84 -4.23 2.25
CA SER A 230 30.50 -4.47 2.79
C SER A 230 30.45 -5.81 3.53
N THR A 231 30.13 -5.77 4.82
CA THR A 231 30.16 -6.93 5.72
C THR A 231 29.05 -6.80 6.76
N SER A 232 28.32 -7.89 6.99
CA SER A 232 27.33 -7.97 8.07
C SER A 232 27.94 -8.77 9.22
N LEU A 233 28.11 -8.15 10.39
CA LEU A 233 28.60 -8.80 11.61
C LEU A 233 27.42 -9.13 12.52
N ARG A 234 27.33 -10.39 12.96
CA ARG A 234 26.40 -10.83 14.00
C ARG A 234 27.19 -11.33 15.19
N ALA A 235 26.81 -10.90 16.40
CA ALA A 235 27.45 -11.35 17.61
C ALA A 235 26.45 -11.64 18.73
N LYS A 236 26.71 -12.69 19.50
CA LYS A 236 26.03 -12.94 20.78
C LYS A 236 26.94 -13.59 21.80
N LEU A 237 26.44 -13.63 23.02
CA LEU A 237 27.04 -14.32 24.14
C LEU A 237 26.38 -15.69 24.30
N ILE A 238 27.19 -16.73 24.52
CA ILE A 238 26.71 -18.11 24.76
C ILE A 238 27.36 -18.66 26.03
N SER A 239 26.56 -19.22 26.93
CA SER A 239 27.02 -19.87 28.15
C SER A 239 26.33 -21.22 28.36
N PRO A 240 27.02 -22.24 28.89
CA PRO A 240 26.38 -23.50 29.30
C PRO A 240 25.53 -23.37 30.57
N SER A 241 25.49 -22.21 31.23
CA SER A 241 24.77 -21.98 32.49
C SER A 241 23.75 -20.82 32.45
N ALA A 242 23.62 -20.14 31.30
CA ALA A 242 22.79 -18.96 31.16
C ALA A 242 22.07 -18.90 29.80
N LEU A 243 20.93 -18.23 29.77
CA LEU A 243 20.08 -18.06 28.59
C LEU A 243 20.74 -17.10 27.60
N SER A 244 20.78 -17.49 26.33
CA SER A 244 21.43 -16.72 25.26
C SER A 244 20.37 -16.11 24.33
N PRO A 245 20.18 -14.78 24.32
CA PRO A 245 19.27 -14.15 23.36
C PRO A 245 19.81 -14.24 21.93
N VAL A 246 18.94 -13.96 20.96
CA VAL A 246 19.31 -13.77 19.55
C VAL A 246 20.36 -12.67 19.37
N SER A 247 21.17 -12.80 18.33
CA SER A 247 22.33 -11.94 18.10
C SER A 247 22.01 -10.47 17.82
N VAL A 248 22.98 -9.62 18.15
CA VAL A 248 23.03 -8.22 17.68
C VAL A 248 23.67 -8.22 16.29
N THR A 249 23.05 -7.49 15.37
CA THR A 249 23.51 -7.36 13.98
C THR A 249 23.96 -5.93 13.69
N HIS A 250 25.08 -5.79 13.00
CA HIS A 250 25.57 -4.53 12.43
C HIS A 250 26.11 -4.75 11.01
N SER A 251 25.54 -4.04 10.05
CA SER A 251 26.03 -3.96 8.69
C SER A 251 26.93 -2.74 8.50
N TYR A 252 28.12 -3.01 7.96
CA TYR A 252 29.10 -2.00 7.57
C TYR A 252 29.14 -1.98 6.06
N ILE A 253 28.54 -0.97 5.45
CA ILE A 253 28.34 -0.88 4.00
C ILE A 253 29.43 -0.02 3.37
N PHE A 254 30.11 -0.56 2.37
CA PHE A 254 31.06 0.15 1.53
C PHE A 254 30.47 0.26 0.14
N HIS A 255 29.77 1.37 -0.10
CA HIS A 255 29.19 1.64 -1.40
C HIS A 255 30.26 2.29 -2.30
N PRO A 256 30.53 1.77 -3.51
CA PRO A 256 31.70 2.18 -4.30
C PRO A 256 31.62 3.58 -4.92
N ARG A 257 30.50 4.28 -4.75
CA ARG A 257 30.24 5.63 -5.26
C ARG A 257 29.55 6.46 -4.19
N ALA A 258 29.64 7.78 -4.29
CA ALA A 258 28.85 8.66 -3.44
C ALA A 258 27.37 8.56 -3.84
N THR A 259 26.47 8.55 -2.85
CA THR A 259 25.04 8.44 -3.07
C THR A 259 24.28 9.11 -1.93
N ASP A 260 23.20 9.82 -2.25
CA ASP A 260 22.24 10.35 -1.28
C ASP A 260 21.05 9.41 -1.11
N LEU A 261 21.05 8.25 -1.78
CA LEU A 261 19.99 7.26 -1.61
C LEU A 261 20.12 6.58 -0.24
N PRO A 262 18.99 6.26 0.39
CA PRO A 262 18.95 5.40 1.55
C PRO A 262 19.45 4.00 1.20
N VAL A 263 19.99 3.31 2.19
CA VAL A 263 20.49 1.95 2.07
C VAL A 263 19.69 1.03 2.98
N VAL A 264 19.16 -0.06 2.41
CA VAL A 264 18.58 -1.16 3.17
C VAL A 264 19.58 -2.31 3.20
N SER A 265 19.90 -2.80 4.39
CA SER A 265 20.72 -3.99 4.57
C SER A 265 19.92 -5.11 5.22
N VAL A 266 19.92 -6.29 4.60
CA VAL A 266 19.25 -7.49 5.09
C VAL A 266 20.30 -8.52 5.44
N THR A 267 20.28 -9.04 6.67
CA THR A 267 21.20 -10.07 7.15
C THR A 267 20.42 -11.31 7.59
N LEU A 268 20.78 -12.47 7.03
CA LEU A 268 20.14 -13.76 7.31
C LEU A 268 21.02 -14.94 6.91
N ASN A 269 20.69 -16.14 7.41
CA ASN A 269 21.36 -17.37 6.99
C ASN A 269 21.24 -17.52 5.44
N PRO A 270 22.36 -17.66 4.71
CA PRO A 270 22.33 -17.86 3.25
C PRO A 270 21.48 -19.05 2.80
N GLU A 271 21.36 -20.11 3.61
CA GLU A 271 20.50 -21.26 3.30
C GLU A 271 19.03 -20.86 3.19
N TYR A 272 18.57 -19.88 3.97
CA TYR A 272 17.21 -19.35 3.87
C TYR A 272 16.93 -18.62 2.56
N LEU A 273 17.96 -18.29 1.78
CA LEU A 273 17.82 -17.73 0.44
C LEU A 273 18.02 -18.80 -0.64
N TYR A 274 19.06 -19.61 -0.50
CA TYR A 274 19.65 -20.37 -1.61
C TYR A 274 19.62 -21.89 -1.46
N ASP A 275 19.15 -22.43 -0.33
CA ASP A 275 18.96 -23.87 -0.19
C ASP A 275 17.80 -24.37 -1.07
N ASP A 276 17.91 -25.58 -1.59
CA ASP A 276 16.91 -26.15 -2.50
C ASP A 276 15.60 -26.54 -1.80
N LYS A 277 15.63 -26.79 -0.48
CA LYS A 277 14.46 -27.18 0.32
C LYS A 277 13.94 -26.06 1.20
N ILE A 278 14.81 -25.22 1.72
CA ILE A 278 14.43 -24.15 2.67
C ILE A 278 14.70 -22.74 2.13
N GLY A 279 15.39 -22.58 1.01
CA GLY A 279 15.71 -21.25 0.47
C GLY A 279 14.54 -20.61 -0.24
N ILE A 280 14.27 -19.32 -0.06
CA ILE A 280 13.12 -18.63 -0.68
C ILE A 280 13.35 -18.14 -2.11
N LEU A 281 14.58 -18.18 -2.63
CA LEU A 281 14.91 -17.65 -3.96
C LEU A 281 15.10 -18.74 -5.03
N MET A 282 15.08 -20.02 -4.63
CA MET A 282 15.45 -21.14 -5.49
C MET A 282 14.30 -21.67 -6.36
N GLY A 283 14.65 -22.50 -7.33
CA GLY A 283 13.69 -23.24 -8.15
C GLY A 283 13.53 -22.71 -9.58
N GLU A 284 13.01 -23.60 -10.44
CA GLU A 284 12.78 -23.35 -11.86
C GLU A 284 11.30 -23.05 -12.14
N LEU A 285 11.04 -22.26 -13.19
CA LEU A 285 9.73 -21.70 -13.56
C LEU A 285 8.57 -22.71 -13.68
N ASP A 286 8.88 -23.98 -13.92
CA ASP A 286 7.90 -25.04 -14.15
C ASP A 286 8.03 -26.23 -13.18
N LYS A 287 8.78 -26.08 -12.08
CA LYS A 287 9.09 -27.16 -11.13
C LYS A 287 8.77 -26.80 -9.68
N ASP A 288 7.58 -26.24 -9.44
CA ASP A 288 7.12 -25.78 -8.12
C ASP A 288 8.23 -25.03 -7.35
N PRO A 289 8.68 -23.89 -7.88
CA PRO A 289 9.86 -23.23 -7.36
C PRO A 289 9.60 -22.67 -5.97
N ASN A 290 10.63 -22.67 -5.14
CA ASN A 290 10.60 -22.13 -3.79
C ASN A 290 10.15 -20.65 -3.71
N TRP A 291 10.52 -19.83 -4.69
CA TRP A 291 10.03 -18.44 -4.79
C TRP A 291 8.51 -18.34 -5.08
N GLY A 292 7.86 -19.46 -5.33
CA GLY A 292 6.42 -19.68 -5.53
C GLY A 292 5.60 -19.71 -4.23
N HIS A 293 6.22 -19.90 -3.07
CA HIS A 293 5.50 -20.01 -1.80
C HIS A 293 5.55 -18.72 -0.98
N ASP A 294 4.53 -18.52 -0.13
CA ASP A 294 4.41 -17.38 0.79
C ASP A 294 5.06 -17.63 2.17
N TRP A 295 5.88 -18.67 2.26
CA TRP A 295 6.66 -19.02 3.44
C TRP A 295 7.71 -17.98 3.84
N ARG A 296 7.97 -17.86 5.13
CA ARG A 296 8.79 -16.78 5.71
C ARG A 296 10.11 -17.26 6.27
N ARG A 297 11.10 -16.37 6.28
CA ARG A 297 12.44 -16.62 6.82
C ARG A 297 12.90 -15.57 7.83
N PRO A 298 13.50 -15.99 8.95
CA PRO A 298 14.08 -15.10 9.95
C PRO A 298 15.22 -14.26 9.38
N MET A 299 15.27 -12.99 9.75
CA MET A 299 16.25 -12.04 9.24
C MET A 299 16.42 -10.85 10.19
N ASN A 300 17.46 -10.05 9.97
CA ASN A 300 17.58 -8.69 10.50
C ASN A 300 17.57 -7.69 9.35
N VAL A 301 16.83 -6.59 9.46
CA VAL A 301 16.87 -5.45 8.54
C VAL A 301 17.43 -4.22 9.22
N GLU A 302 18.32 -3.54 8.51
CA GLU A 302 18.76 -2.18 8.81
C GLU A 302 18.36 -1.23 7.69
N TYR A 303 17.91 -0.02 8.05
CA TYR A 303 17.66 1.09 7.13
C TYR A 303 18.54 2.26 7.53
N PHE A 304 19.34 2.75 6.59
CA PHE A 304 20.15 3.95 6.69
C PHE A 304 19.52 5.02 5.79
N ASP A 305 19.23 6.19 6.33
CA ASP A 305 18.53 7.26 5.61
C ASP A 305 19.34 7.85 4.45
N GLY A 306 18.72 8.72 3.66
CA GLY A 306 19.40 9.40 2.56
C GLY A 306 20.19 10.62 3.04
N GLY A 307 21.37 10.84 2.48
CA GLY A 307 22.24 11.97 2.79
C GLY A 307 23.29 11.64 3.85
N ASN A 308 22.89 11.64 5.14
CA ASN A 308 23.85 11.37 6.23
C ASN A 308 23.99 9.87 6.57
N HIS A 309 23.12 9.02 6.03
CA HIS A 309 23.07 7.58 6.29
C HIS A 309 22.92 7.22 7.78
N ASP A 310 22.15 8.04 8.51
CA ASP A 310 21.74 7.77 9.88
C ASP A 310 20.89 6.50 9.92
N ARG A 311 21.19 5.61 10.87
CA ARG A 311 20.48 4.34 11.00
C ARG A 311 19.15 4.52 11.71
N LEU A 312 18.05 4.44 10.97
CA LEU A 312 16.69 4.59 11.50
C LEU A 312 16.07 3.26 11.96
N ILE A 313 16.39 2.15 11.28
CA ILE A 313 15.89 0.82 11.60
C ILE A 313 17.08 -0.10 11.84
N ASN A 314 17.02 -0.91 12.90
CA ASN A 314 17.80 -2.14 13.08
C ASN A 314 16.94 -3.12 13.88
N GLN A 315 16.33 -4.08 13.19
CA GLN A 315 15.31 -4.90 13.79
C GLN A 315 15.27 -6.30 13.15
N ILE A 316 15.13 -7.30 14.00
CA ILE A 316 14.83 -8.67 13.58
C ILE A 316 13.36 -8.81 13.17
N GLY A 317 13.13 -9.65 12.18
CA GLY A 317 11.80 -9.92 11.65
C GLY A 317 11.81 -11.10 10.71
N GLU A 318 10.83 -11.11 9.82
CA GLU A 318 10.67 -12.13 8.79
C GLU A 318 10.70 -11.51 7.41
N THR A 319 11.20 -12.27 6.44
CA THR A 319 11.10 -11.92 5.02
C THR A 319 10.59 -13.07 4.16
N ARG A 320 9.98 -12.74 3.02
CA ARG A 320 9.57 -13.68 1.99
C ARG A 320 9.57 -13.01 0.61
N VAL A 321 9.53 -13.82 -0.43
CA VAL A 321 9.28 -13.34 -1.81
C VAL A 321 7.82 -12.90 -1.96
N LYS A 322 7.59 -11.88 -2.80
CA LYS A 322 6.25 -11.41 -3.20
C LYS A 322 6.20 -11.11 -4.70
N GLY A 323 4.98 -10.92 -5.21
CA GLY A 323 4.66 -10.69 -6.62
C GLY A 323 3.83 -11.86 -7.16
N GLY A 324 3.14 -11.70 -8.27
CA GLY A 324 2.47 -12.81 -8.98
C GLY A 324 3.31 -13.29 -10.15
N TRP A 325 3.37 -12.47 -11.20
CA TRP A 325 4.26 -12.67 -12.33
C TRP A 325 5.72 -12.29 -12.02
N SER A 326 5.91 -11.16 -11.31
CA SER A 326 7.23 -10.56 -11.10
C SER A 326 8.20 -11.37 -10.23
N ARG A 327 7.72 -12.36 -9.47
CA ARG A 327 8.57 -13.32 -8.74
C ARG A 327 9.45 -14.17 -9.65
N ARG A 328 9.19 -14.17 -10.96
CA ARG A 328 9.98 -14.90 -11.97
C ARG A 328 11.28 -14.17 -12.34
N TYR A 329 11.36 -12.86 -12.12
CA TYR A 329 12.53 -12.06 -12.47
C TYR A 329 13.75 -12.38 -11.60
N SER A 330 14.94 -12.09 -12.12
CA SER A 330 16.22 -12.36 -11.46
C SER A 330 16.34 -11.61 -10.12
N GLN A 331 15.91 -10.35 -10.08
CA GLN A 331 15.68 -9.61 -8.84
C GLN A 331 14.30 -9.97 -8.28
N LYS A 332 14.23 -10.47 -7.03
CA LYS A 332 12.97 -10.83 -6.38
C LYS A 332 12.48 -9.69 -5.50
N SER A 333 11.19 -9.37 -5.55
CA SER A 333 10.58 -8.49 -4.54
C SER A 333 10.56 -9.19 -3.19
N LEU A 334 10.89 -8.47 -2.11
CA LEU A 334 10.95 -8.97 -0.74
C LEU A 334 10.00 -8.19 0.17
N VAL A 335 9.31 -8.89 1.06
CA VAL A 335 8.45 -8.27 2.09
C VAL A 335 9.10 -8.44 3.44
N PHE A 336 8.90 -7.48 4.35
CA PHE A 336 9.49 -7.46 5.67
C PHE A 336 8.39 -7.29 6.71
N TYR A 337 8.35 -8.20 7.69
CA TYR A 337 7.32 -8.21 8.73
C TYR A 337 7.94 -7.97 10.10
N ALA A 338 7.45 -6.93 10.77
CA ALA A 338 7.63 -6.76 12.20
C ALA A 338 6.64 -7.67 12.93
N ASN A 339 7.07 -8.22 14.06
CA ASN A 339 6.20 -9.04 14.90
C ASN A 339 6.59 -8.85 16.35
N LYS A 340 5.60 -8.56 17.20
CA LYS A 340 5.79 -8.38 18.65
C LYS A 340 6.49 -9.58 19.31
N ARG A 341 6.40 -10.78 18.72
CA ARG A 341 7.11 -11.98 19.20
C ARG A 341 8.63 -11.82 19.18
N PHE A 342 9.16 -11.00 18.28
CA PHE A 342 10.58 -10.69 18.19
C PHE A 342 11.01 -9.43 18.95
N GLY A 343 10.09 -8.78 19.67
CA GLY A 343 10.36 -7.58 20.48
C GLY A 343 9.41 -6.43 20.15
N GLU A 344 9.40 -5.99 18.89
CA GLU A 344 8.64 -4.81 18.44
C GLU A 344 7.54 -5.19 17.44
N LYS A 345 6.31 -4.68 17.65
CA LYS A 345 5.15 -4.96 16.77
C LYS A 345 5.31 -4.33 15.38
N ARG A 346 6.06 -3.23 15.27
CA ARG A 346 6.13 -2.37 14.08
C ARG A 346 7.56 -1.91 13.83
N TYR A 347 7.85 -1.52 12.60
CA TYR A 347 9.02 -0.74 12.25
C TYR A 347 8.73 0.75 12.51
N ASN A 348 9.73 1.49 12.98
CA ASN A 348 9.69 2.95 13.01
C ASN A 348 10.09 3.48 11.63
N THR A 349 9.15 4.09 10.92
CA THR A 349 9.34 4.63 9.57
C THR A 349 9.27 6.15 9.53
N ALA A 350 9.40 6.83 10.67
CA ALA A 350 9.53 8.28 10.71
C ALA A 350 10.69 8.73 9.80
N GLY A 351 10.38 9.58 8.82
CA GLY A 351 11.37 10.08 7.85
C GLY A 351 11.65 9.15 6.66
N VAL A 352 11.03 7.97 6.56
CA VAL A 352 11.21 7.05 5.42
C VAL A 352 10.40 7.50 4.20
N TRP A 353 9.15 7.90 4.39
CA TRP A 353 8.24 8.27 3.31
C TRP A 353 8.24 9.78 3.07
N ARG A 354 8.95 10.24 2.03
CA ARG A 354 9.08 11.68 1.72
C ARG A 354 7.73 12.35 1.45
N ASP A 355 6.88 11.68 0.68
CA ASP A 355 5.59 12.21 0.24
C ASP A 355 4.42 11.83 1.18
N LYS A 356 4.70 11.08 2.27
CA LYS A 356 3.73 10.69 3.32
C LYS A 356 4.36 10.76 4.73
N PRO A 357 4.88 11.93 5.15
CA PRO A 357 5.63 12.08 6.40
C PRO A 357 4.81 11.73 7.66
N GLU A 358 3.49 11.72 7.57
CA GLU A 358 2.56 11.31 8.63
C GLU A 358 2.61 9.81 8.95
N VAL A 359 3.07 8.96 8.01
CA VAL A 359 3.15 7.51 8.22
C VAL A 359 4.46 7.15 8.94
N THR A 360 4.48 7.33 10.26
CA THR A 360 5.71 7.15 11.05
C THR A 360 5.96 5.73 11.55
N SER A 361 5.03 4.80 11.34
CA SER A 361 5.20 3.41 11.76
C SER A 361 4.36 2.44 10.94
N VAL A 362 4.94 1.31 10.54
CA VAL A 362 4.28 0.26 9.75
C VAL A 362 4.55 -1.14 10.31
N LYS A 363 3.60 -2.06 10.19
CA LYS A 363 3.79 -3.47 10.57
C LYS A 363 4.53 -4.27 9.52
N SER A 364 4.38 -3.91 8.24
CA SER A 364 5.16 -4.48 7.16
C SER A 364 5.40 -3.47 6.03
N PHE A 365 6.49 -3.66 5.28
CA PHE A 365 6.82 -2.92 4.06
C PHE A 365 7.44 -3.87 3.04
N GLU A 366 7.61 -3.43 1.80
CA GLU A 366 8.26 -4.23 0.76
C GLU A 366 9.37 -3.49 0.03
N LEU A 367 10.34 -4.25 -0.44
CA LEU A 367 11.27 -3.86 -1.50
C LEU A 367 10.75 -4.48 -2.79
N ARG A 368 10.14 -3.66 -3.65
CA ARG A 368 9.56 -4.06 -4.93
C ARG A 368 10.60 -3.87 -6.06
N ASN A 369 10.66 -4.85 -6.96
CA ASN A 369 11.53 -4.86 -8.14
C ASN A 369 10.90 -4.15 -9.37
N SER A 370 10.05 -3.14 -9.16
CA SER A 370 9.20 -2.52 -10.21
C SER A 370 8.15 -3.43 -10.90
N GLY A 371 7.99 -4.69 -10.49
CA GLY A 371 6.91 -5.53 -11.03
C GLY A 371 7.09 -5.84 -12.52
N THR A 372 6.03 -5.63 -13.32
CA THR A 372 6.07 -5.80 -14.78
C THR A 372 7.03 -4.80 -15.44
N ASP A 373 7.25 -3.64 -14.80
CA ASP A 373 8.18 -2.60 -15.25
C ASP A 373 9.65 -2.90 -14.89
N PHE A 374 9.97 -4.07 -14.32
CA PHE A 374 11.34 -4.48 -14.00
C PHE A 374 12.29 -4.34 -15.19
N GLU A 375 11.83 -4.71 -16.39
CA GLU A 375 12.63 -4.58 -17.61
C GLU A 375 12.39 -3.27 -18.37
N GLY A 376 11.50 -2.40 -17.88
CA GLY A 376 11.14 -1.15 -18.53
C GLY A 376 11.91 0.05 -17.95
N ALA A 377 11.13 1.03 -17.49
CA ALA A 377 11.63 2.30 -16.95
C ALA A 377 11.98 2.20 -15.45
N HIS A 378 11.56 1.12 -14.78
CA HIS A 378 11.81 0.87 -13.37
C HIS A 378 11.30 2.02 -12.46
N VAL A 379 10.19 2.64 -12.85
CA VAL A 379 9.63 3.83 -12.16
C VAL A 379 8.12 3.99 -12.35
N ARG A 380 7.46 3.27 -13.28
CA ARG A 380 6.08 3.55 -13.70
C ARG A 380 5.05 3.48 -12.57
N ASP A 381 5.07 2.42 -11.76
CA ASP A 381 4.13 2.26 -10.65
C ASP A 381 4.33 3.34 -9.58
N ALA A 382 5.58 3.53 -9.14
CA ALA A 382 5.93 4.54 -8.15
C ALA A 382 5.54 5.96 -8.63
N PHE A 383 5.80 6.25 -9.91
CA PHE A 383 5.46 7.52 -10.54
C PHE A 383 3.95 7.76 -10.55
N ALA A 384 3.17 6.81 -11.07
CA ALA A 384 1.72 6.95 -11.14
C ALA A 384 1.07 7.05 -9.74
N GLN A 385 1.60 6.31 -8.76
CA GLN A 385 1.14 6.36 -7.37
C GLN A 385 1.45 7.71 -6.71
N ARG A 386 2.67 8.23 -6.89
CA ARG A 386 3.03 9.57 -6.40
C ARG A 386 2.23 10.67 -7.09
N LEU A 387 2.04 10.56 -8.41
CA LEU A 387 1.30 11.52 -9.23
C LEU A 387 -0.16 11.60 -8.78
N ALA A 388 -0.85 10.47 -8.61
CA ALA A 388 -2.21 10.46 -8.09
C ALA A 388 -2.25 10.90 -6.62
N GLY A 389 -1.38 10.35 -5.79
CA GLY A 389 -1.38 10.56 -4.34
C GLY A 389 -1.17 12.00 -3.88
N LEU A 390 -0.28 12.74 -4.56
CA LEU A 390 -0.02 14.14 -4.24
C LEU A 390 -1.09 15.11 -4.76
N ASN A 391 -1.93 14.68 -5.70
CA ASN A 391 -2.84 15.56 -6.44
C ASN A 391 -4.32 15.19 -6.32
N SER A 392 -4.64 14.04 -5.73
CA SER A 392 -5.99 13.51 -5.57
C SER A 392 -6.24 13.20 -4.09
N PRO A 393 -6.86 14.11 -3.32
CA PRO A 393 -6.90 14.01 -1.86
C PRO A 393 -7.71 12.82 -1.33
N HIS A 394 -8.50 12.14 -2.17
CA HIS A 394 -9.34 11.01 -1.74
C HIS A 394 -8.76 9.66 -2.11
N VAL A 395 -7.72 9.60 -2.96
CA VAL A 395 -7.14 8.32 -3.38
C VAL A 395 -6.33 7.71 -2.23
N ASP A 396 -6.55 6.43 -1.95
CA ASP A 396 -5.64 5.68 -1.08
C ASP A 396 -4.50 5.16 -1.97
N TRP A 397 -3.26 5.55 -1.67
CA TRP A 397 -2.07 5.26 -2.49
C TRP A 397 -0.86 4.85 -1.63
N GLN A 398 0.09 4.14 -2.25
CA GLN A 398 1.27 3.59 -1.59
C GLN A 398 2.42 4.61 -1.53
N GLY A 399 2.94 4.85 -0.33
CA GLY A 399 4.20 5.57 -0.11
C GLY A 399 5.38 4.94 -0.85
N TYR A 400 6.35 5.77 -1.23
CA TYR A 400 7.50 5.41 -2.06
C TYR A 400 8.81 5.93 -1.45
N ARG A 401 9.87 5.13 -1.58
CA ARG A 401 11.26 5.59 -1.48
C ARG A 401 12.17 4.73 -2.35
N LEU A 402 12.94 5.33 -3.25
CA LEU A 402 14.01 4.61 -3.93
C LEU A 402 15.13 4.26 -2.94
N VAL A 403 15.59 3.01 -2.92
CA VAL A 403 16.65 2.56 -2.01
C VAL A 403 17.66 1.66 -2.69
N ILE A 404 18.88 1.63 -2.16
CA ILE A 404 19.90 0.64 -2.50
C ILE A 404 19.77 -0.54 -1.53
N CYS A 405 19.81 -1.77 -2.05
CA CYS A 405 19.71 -2.98 -1.21
C CYS A 405 21.05 -3.72 -1.13
N TYR A 406 21.40 -4.16 0.08
CA TYR A 406 22.46 -5.12 0.35
C TYR A 406 21.90 -6.34 1.09
N VAL A 407 22.26 -7.55 0.66
CA VAL A 407 21.91 -8.80 1.35
C VAL A 407 23.20 -9.51 1.75
N ASN A 408 23.41 -9.73 3.06
CA ASN A 408 24.65 -10.29 3.62
C ASN A 408 25.92 -9.58 3.11
N GLY A 409 25.85 -8.25 2.97
CA GLY A 409 26.95 -7.43 2.45
C GLY A 409 27.11 -7.43 0.93
N GLU A 410 26.31 -8.19 0.17
CA GLU A 410 26.33 -8.17 -1.30
C GLU A 410 25.33 -7.16 -1.86
N TYR A 411 25.77 -6.34 -2.82
CA TYR A 411 24.91 -5.39 -3.53
C TYR A 411 23.82 -6.12 -4.33
N ARG A 412 22.58 -5.67 -4.20
CA ARG A 412 21.38 -6.24 -4.86
C ARG A 412 20.61 -5.21 -5.70
N GLY A 413 21.30 -4.16 -6.15
CA GLY A 413 20.67 -3.14 -6.99
C GLY A 413 19.75 -2.20 -6.22
N VAL A 414 19.06 -1.36 -6.99
CA VAL A 414 17.97 -0.51 -6.49
C VAL A 414 16.67 -1.29 -6.34
N TYR A 415 15.84 -0.85 -5.40
CA TYR A 415 14.46 -1.29 -5.19
C TYR A 415 13.56 -0.09 -4.92
N ASP A 416 12.28 -0.26 -5.20
CA ASP A 416 11.23 0.60 -4.71
C ASP A 416 10.84 0.13 -3.30
N LEU A 417 11.16 0.90 -2.26
CA LEU A 417 10.62 0.67 -0.94
C LEU A 417 9.17 1.20 -0.91
N ARG A 418 8.21 0.33 -0.60
CA ARG A 418 6.77 0.62 -0.70
C ARG A 418 6.02 0.28 0.59
N GLU A 419 5.02 1.09 0.90
CA GLU A 419 3.92 0.64 1.76
C GLU A 419 3.25 -0.58 1.13
N ARG A 420 2.55 -1.38 1.93
CA ARG A 420 1.80 -2.54 1.44
C ARG A 420 0.41 -2.13 0.93
N THR A 421 -0.26 -3.03 0.20
CA THR A 421 -1.68 -2.89 -0.23
C THR A 421 -2.54 -3.97 0.43
N ASN A 422 -2.37 -4.12 1.73
CA ASN A 422 -3.09 -5.08 2.57
C ASN A 422 -3.62 -4.37 3.84
N GLU A 423 -4.11 -5.13 4.80
CA GLU A 423 -4.65 -4.61 6.07
C GLU A 423 -3.67 -3.74 6.86
N ASP A 424 -2.36 -4.00 6.77
CA ASP A 424 -1.34 -3.20 7.43
C ASP A 424 -1.27 -1.75 6.88
N TYR A 425 -1.70 -1.54 5.63
CA TYR A 425 -1.83 -0.19 5.05
C TYR A 425 -2.88 0.62 5.79
N ILE A 426 -4.05 0.02 6.01
CA ILE A 426 -5.17 0.69 6.68
C ILE A 426 -4.83 0.98 8.13
N GLU A 427 -4.21 0.03 8.84
CA GLU A 427 -3.73 0.25 10.21
C GLU A 427 -2.78 1.47 10.27
N SER A 428 -1.92 1.64 9.25
CA SER A 428 -0.89 2.70 9.23
C SER A 428 -1.41 4.06 8.75
N ASN A 429 -2.48 4.10 7.95
CA ASN A 429 -2.99 5.32 7.33
C ASN A 429 -4.32 5.82 7.93
N TYR A 430 -4.97 5.00 8.77
CA TYR A 430 -6.28 5.29 9.37
C TYR A 430 -6.27 5.06 10.89
N ASP A 431 -5.33 5.70 11.59
CA ASP A 431 -5.28 5.76 13.06
C ASP A 431 -5.33 4.38 13.77
N GLY A 432 -4.68 3.37 13.20
CA GLY A 432 -4.65 2.02 13.78
C GLY A 432 -5.91 1.18 13.55
N LEU A 433 -6.74 1.53 12.56
CA LEU A 433 -7.94 0.77 12.22
C LEU A 433 -7.60 -0.65 11.72
N GLU A 434 -8.02 -1.67 12.47
CA GLU A 434 -7.83 -3.10 12.14
C GLU A 434 -9.16 -3.81 11.77
N ASP A 435 -10.30 -3.30 12.24
CA ASP A 435 -11.64 -3.88 12.07
C ASP A 435 -12.25 -3.52 10.70
N ILE A 436 -11.77 -4.21 9.66
CA ILE A 436 -12.16 -3.99 8.27
C ILE A 436 -12.45 -5.30 7.53
N ASP A 437 -13.33 -5.24 6.54
CA ASP A 437 -13.31 -6.18 5.43
C ASP A 437 -12.35 -5.63 4.36
N MET A 438 -11.45 -6.47 3.85
CA MET A 438 -10.58 -6.14 2.71
C MET A 438 -10.49 -7.31 1.74
N VAL A 439 -10.72 -7.01 0.46
CA VAL A 439 -10.72 -8.00 -0.62
C VAL A 439 -9.90 -7.51 -1.80
N GLU A 440 -9.04 -8.38 -2.31
CA GLU A 440 -8.26 -8.19 -3.53
C GLU A 440 -8.87 -9.00 -4.69
N ASN A 441 -8.81 -8.45 -5.91
CA ASN A 441 -9.23 -9.14 -7.14
C ASN A 441 -10.67 -9.69 -7.08
N TRP A 442 -11.55 -9.05 -6.31
CA TRP A 442 -12.96 -9.39 -6.13
C TRP A 442 -13.26 -10.71 -5.38
N TRP A 443 -12.26 -11.51 -5.02
CA TRP A 443 -12.46 -12.81 -4.35
C TRP A 443 -11.47 -13.12 -3.23
N GLU A 444 -10.27 -12.54 -3.24
CA GLU A 444 -9.23 -12.89 -2.29
C GLU A 444 -9.39 -12.06 -1.01
N VAL A 445 -9.97 -12.68 0.03
CA VAL A 445 -10.11 -12.05 1.34
C VAL A 445 -8.73 -11.86 1.98
N LYS A 446 -8.35 -10.61 2.20
CA LYS A 446 -7.12 -10.23 2.93
C LYS A 446 -7.38 -10.07 4.42
N ASN A 447 -8.55 -9.53 4.78
CA ASN A 447 -9.00 -9.38 6.16
C ASN A 447 -10.54 -9.40 6.22
N GLY A 448 -11.10 -9.88 7.33
CA GLY A 448 -12.55 -9.94 7.52
C GLY A 448 -13.24 -10.97 6.63
N THR A 449 -14.32 -10.57 5.94
CA THR A 449 -15.12 -11.44 5.06
C THR A 449 -15.45 -10.77 3.72
N ALA A 450 -15.85 -11.55 2.72
CA ALA A 450 -16.32 -11.01 1.43
C ALA A 450 -17.85 -10.75 1.38
N ASN A 451 -18.60 -11.05 2.44
CA ASN A 451 -20.07 -10.99 2.42
C ASN A 451 -20.61 -9.60 2.05
N SER A 452 -20.11 -8.57 2.73
CA SER A 452 -20.44 -7.17 2.49
C SER A 452 -20.11 -6.71 1.06
N LEU A 453 -19.06 -7.31 0.46
CA LEU A 453 -18.67 -7.01 -0.91
C LEU A 453 -19.63 -7.65 -1.90
N TRP A 454 -20.02 -8.91 -1.68
CA TRP A 454 -21.00 -9.59 -2.53
C TRP A 454 -22.35 -8.88 -2.54
N GLU A 455 -22.82 -8.40 -1.38
CA GLU A 455 -24.03 -7.56 -1.31
C GLU A 455 -23.90 -6.27 -2.12
N PHE A 456 -22.72 -5.64 -2.10
CA PHE A 456 -22.45 -4.45 -2.89
C PHE A 456 -22.40 -4.75 -4.40
N ILE A 457 -21.76 -5.86 -4.79
CA ILE A 457 -21.74 -6.36 -6.16
C ILE A 457 -23.17 -6.63 -6.66
N ASP A 458 -23.98 -7.30 -5.86
CA ASP A 458 -25.37 -7.57 -6.21
C ASP A 458 -26.17 -6.29 -6.36
N LEU A 459 -25.99 -5.31 -5.46
CA LEU A 459 -26.64 -4.01 -5.51
C LEU A 459 -26.38 -3.30 -6.85
N TYR A 460 -25.13 -3.14 -7.27
CA TYR A 460 -24.83 -2.41 -8.50
C TYR A 460 -25.13 -3.22 -9.77
N ASN A 461 -25.29 -4.54 -9.68
CA ASN A 461 -25.76 -5.34 -10.81
C ASN A 461 -27.31 -5.33 -10.99
N ARG A 462 -28.06 -4.68 -10.10
CA ARG A 462 -29.52 -4.53 -10.26
C ARG A 462 -29.86 -3.56 -11.39
N LYS A 463 -30.97 -3.84 -12.09
CA LYS A 463 -31.46 -3.00 -13.20
C LYS A 463 -31.98 -1.63 -12.75
N ASP A 464 -32.41 -1.53 -11.49
CA ASP A 464 -33.00 -0.33 -10.88
C ASP A 464 -32.03 0.41 -9.96
N VAL A 465 -30.73 0.10 -10.00
CA VAL A 465 -29.73 0.82 -9.22
C VAL A 465 -29.68 2.30 -9.62
N THR A 466 -29.66 3.18 -8.62
CA THR A 466 -29.54 4.63 -8.80
C THR A 466 -28.19 5.12 -8.27
N PHE A 467 -27.73 6.26 -8.78
CA PHE A 467 -26.50 6.87 -8.29
C PHE A 467 -26.59 7.30 -6.82
N ASP A 468 -27.77 7.78 -6.37
CA ASP A 468 -28.01 8.08 -4.95
C ASP A 468 -27.80 6.86 -4.06
N ARG A 469 -28.27 5.69 -4.50
CA ARG A 469 -28.08 4.46 -3.73
C ARG A 469 -26.60 4.03 -3.70
N LEU A 470 -25.84 4.27 -4.76
CA LEU A 470 -24.39 4.01 -4.74
C LEU A 470 -23.67 4.93 -3.74
N LYS A 471 -24.00 6.23 -3.71
CA LYS A 471 -23.40 7.18 -2.75
C LYS A 471 -23.57 6.81 -1.28
N GLU A 472 -24.60 6.02 -0.94
CA GLU A 472 -24.83 5.54 0.42
C GLU A 472 -23.87 4.42 0.84
N VAL A 473 -23.32 3.66 -0.11
CA VAL A 473 -22.54 2.43 0.17
C VAL A 473 -21.07 2.52 -0.24
N MET A 474 -20.70 3.48 -1.08
CA MET A 474 -19.32 3.67 -1.54
C MET A 474 -18.88 5.12 -1.44
N ASP A 475 -17.60 5.31 -1.23
CA ASP A 475 -16.94 6.59 -1.35
C ASP A 475 -16.71 6.89 -2.84
N VAL A 476 -17.54 7.79 -3.37
CA VAL A 476 -17.53 8.12 -4.80
C VAL A 476 -16.29 8.91 -5.19
N ASP A 477 -15.79 9.79 -4.32
CA ASP A 477 -14.63 10.62 -4.64
C ASP A 477 -13.36 9.79 -4.65
N ASN A 478 -13.17 8.90 -3.67
CA ASN A 478 -12.06 7.93 -3.67
C ASN A 478 -12.09 7.04 -4.92
N PHE A 479 -13.26 6.50 -5.29
CA PHE A 479 -13.41 5.69 -6.50
C PHE A 479 -13.09 6.47 -7.78
N LEU A 480 -13.61 7.70 -7.91
CA LEU A 480 -13.40 8.52 -9.10
C LEU A 480 -11.93 8.96 -9.25
N ASP A 481 -11.24 9.24 -8.15
CA ASP A 481 -9.81 9.60 -8.19
C ASP A 481 -8.96 8.43 -8.69
N MET A 482 -9.18 7.23 -8.16
CA MET A 482 -8.53 6.00 -8.67
C MET A 482 -8.92 5.73 -10.13
N PHE A 483 -10.20 5.80 -10.46
CA PHE A 483 -10.67 5.49 -11.81
C PHE A 483 -10.14 6.50 -12.85
N THR A 484 -9.92 7.75 -12.45
CA THR A 484 -9.35 8.80 -13.30
C THR A 484 -7.91 8.48 -13.69
N ILE A 485 -7.05 8.15 -12.71
CA ILE A 485 -5.65 7.84 -13.02
C ILE A 485 -5.52 6.54 -13.83
N GLU A 486 -6.29 5.49 -13.51
CA GLU A 486 -6.30 4.23 -14.26
C GLU A 486 -6.77 4.42 -15.72
N THR A 487 -7.78 5.28 -15.92
CA THR A 487 -8.25 5.64 -17.26
C THR A 487 -7.19 6.41 -18.03
N PHE A 488 -6.52 7.37 -17.38
CA PHE A 488 -5.44 8.11 -18.02
C PHE A 488 -4.29 7.17 -18.40
N ALA A 489 -3.87 6.30 -17.47
CA ALA A 489 -2.84 5.29 -17.66
C ALA A 489 -3.16 4.30 -18.80
N GLY A 490 -4.45 4.09 -19.10
CA GLY A 490 -4.88 3.10 -20.08
C GLY A 490 -4.54 1.68 -19.63
N ASN A 491 -4.65 1.42 -18.32
CA ASN A 491 -4.20 0.17 -17.70
C ASN A 491 -5.07 -1.02 -18.10
N THR A 492 -4.55 -1.86 -19.00
CA THR A 492 -5.25 -3.03 -19.54
C THR A 492 -5.38 -4.20 -18.55
N ASP A 493 -4.71 -4.15 -17.39
CA ASP A 493 -4.83 -5.16 -16.32
C ASP A 493 -5.89 -4.77 -15.27
N TYR A 494 -6.55 -3.63 -15.45
CA TYR A 494 -7.60 -3.10 -14.58
C TYR A 494 -8.93 -2.98 -15.37
N PRO A 495 -10.13 -3.12 -14.77
CA PRO A 495 -10.44 -3.30 -13.35
C PRO A 495 -10.82 -4.72 -12.91
N ASN A 496 -10.82 -5.70 -13.81
CA ASN A 496 -11.13 -7.08 -13.41
C ASN A 496 -10.02 -7.71 -12.55
N ASN A 497 -8.82 -7.15 -12.62
CA ASN A 497 -7.65 -7.50 -11.83
C ASN A 497 -7.06 -6.21 -11.20
N ASN A 498 -6.10 -6.38 -10.28
CA ASN A 498 -5.43 -5.33 -9.50
C ASN A 498 -6.36 -4.39 -8.69
N ILE A 499 -7.55 -4.86 -8.32
CA ILE A 499 -8.46 -4.12 -7.43
C ILE A 499 -8.14 -4.47 -5.96
N VAL A 500 -8.04 -3.47 -5.09
CA VAL A 500 -8.06 -3.66 -3.63
C VAL A 500 -9.15 -2.78 -3.05
N CYS A 501 -10.16 -3.39 -2.46
CA CYS A 501 -11.28 -2.69 -1.85
C CYS A 501 -11.39 -3.02 -0.37
N TRP A 502 -11.81 -2.04 0.43
CA TRP A 502 -11.92 -2.19 1.87
C TRP A 502 -13.10 -1.41 2.45
N LYS A 503 -13.59 -1.84 3.60
CA LYS A 503 -14.69 -1.21 4.33
C LYS A 503 -14.57 -1.46 5.84
N PRO A 504 -14.63 -0.43 6.69
CA PRO A 504 -14.76 -0.59 8.13
C PRO A 504 -16.01 -1.37 8.55
N TRP A 505 -15.96 -2.08 9.69
CA TRP A 505 -17.13 -2.77 10.24
C TRP A 505 -18.18 -1.84 10.90
N THR A 506 -17.95 -0.53 10.90
CA THR A 506 -18.87 0.44 11.49
C THR A 506 -20.14 0.62 10.66
N ASP A 507 -21.27 0.81 11.34
CA ASP A 507 -22.55 1.04 10.68
C ASP A 507 -22.50 2.30 9.81
N GLY A 508 -23.00 2.20 8.57
CA GLY A 508 -22.96 3.29 7.60
C GLY A 508 -21.60 3.52 6.94
N ALA A 509 -20.59 2.69 7.23
CA ALA A 509 -19.31 2.73 6.52
C ALA A 509 -19.49 2.47 5.02
N LYS A 510 -18.59 3.06 4.23
CA LYS A 510 -18.59 2.99 2.77
C LYS A 510 -17.40 2.19 2.26
N TRP A 511 -17.58 1.53 1.13
CA TRP A 511 -16.49 0.93 0.37
C TRP A 511 -15.53 1.99 -0.15
N ARG A 512 -14.24 1.72 0.01
CA ARG A 512 -13.11 2.49 -0.50
C ARG A 512 -12.14 1.57 -1.24
N TRP A 513 -11.24 2.15 -2.02
CA TRP A 513 -10.25 1.46 -2.85
C TRP A 513 -8.85 2.01 -2.62
N VAL A 514 -7.88 1.11 -2.65
CA VAL A 514 -6.45 1.43 -2.65
C VAL A 514 -5.91 1.23 -4.06
N LEU A 515 -5.28 2.27 -4.62
CA LEU A 515 -4.60 2.22 -5.90
C LEU A 515 -3.47 1.18 -5.83
N LYS A 516 -3.46 0.23 -6.76
CA LYS A 516 -2.59 -0.94 -6.70
C LYS A 516 -2.12 -1.33 -8.09
N ASP A 517 -0.83 -1.60 -8.21
CA ASP A 517 -0.23 -2.28 -9.36
C ASP A 517 -0.55 -1.60 -10.70
N ILE A 518 -0.11 -0.34 -10.81
CA ILE A 518 -0.29 0.52 -11.99
C ILE A 518 1.01 0.58 -12.81
N ASP A 519 1.82 -0.49 -12.77
CA ASP A 519 3.08 -0.58 -13.52
C ASP A 519 2.88 -0.64 -15.05
N ARG A 520 1.64 -0.88 -15.51
CA ARG A 520 1.23 -0.75 -16.92
C ARG A 520 0.98 0.69 -17.38
N PHE A 521 1.21 1.70 -16.53
CA PHE A 521 1.17 3.10 -16.92
C PHE A 521 2.16 3.38 -18.08
N ALA A 522 1.64 3.74 -19.26
CA ALA A 522 2.48 4.04 -20.43
C ALA A 522 3.49 2.92 -20.76
N ILE A 523 3.07 1.65 -20.73
CA ILE A 523 3.92 0.49 -21.06
C ILE A 523 4.06 0.28 -22.58
N THR A 524 5.23 -0.15 -23.05
CA THR A 524 5.61 -0.08 -24.47
C THR A 524 5.13 -1.26 -25.34
N TRP A 525 4.82 -2.44 -24.77
CA TRP A 525 4.56 -3.67 -25.54
C TRP A 525 3.12 -4.22 -25.53
N GLU A 526 2.18 -3.65 -24.76
CA GLU A 526 0.77 -4.08 -24.73
C GLU A 526 -0.16 -2.97 -25.18
N GLN A 527 -0.71 -3.04 -26.40
CA GLN A 527 -1.59 -2.00 -26.97
C GLN A 527 -1.17 -0.56 -26.59
N GLY A 528 0.14 -0.34 -26.45
CA GLY A 528 0.82 0.82 -25.84
C GLY A 528 0.72 2.08 -26.69
N GLN A 529 -0.33 2.16 -27.49
CA GLN A 529 -0.74 3.35 -28.16
C GLN A 529 -1.48 4.19 -27.13
N HIS A 530 -1.00 5.41 -26.95
CA HIS A 530 -1.72 6.50 -26.29
C HIS A 530 -3.21 6.62 -26.74
N GLU A 531 -3.56 6.05 -27.90
CA GLU A 531 -4.91 5.97 -28.47
C GLU A 531 -5.76 4.76 -28.02
N HIS A 532 -5.31 3.95 -27.05
CA HIS A 532 -6.12 2.83 -26.56
C HIS A 532 -7.47 3.33 -25.98
N ASP A 533 -8.57 2.83 -26.53
CA ASP A 533 -9.93 3.25 -26.20
C ASP A 533 -10.45 2.59 -24.92
N TYR A 534 -10.05 3.17 -23.79
CA TYR A 534 -10.30 2.60 -22.48
C TYR A 534 -11.80 2.56 -22.10
N PHE A 535 -12.59 3.53 -22.57
CA PHE A 535 -14.03 3.54 -22.32
C PHE A 535 -14.73 2.36 -22.99
N ARG A 536 -14.35 2.08 -24.24
CA ARG A 536 -14.86 0.91 -24.95
C ARG A 536 -14.35 -0.38 -24.33
N PHE A 537 -13.09 -0.45 -23.93
CA PHE A 537 -12.53 -1.61 -23.24
C PHE A 537 -13.36 -1.99 -22.00
N ILE A 538 -13.69 -1.01 -21.14
CA ILE A 538 -14.54 -1.24 -19.96
C ILE A 538 -15.96 -1.64 -20.35
N ALA A 539 -16.58 -0.96 -21.33
CA ALA A 539 -17.94 -1.27 -21.76
C ALA A 539 -18.04 -2.69 -22.36
N ASP A 540 -17.03 -3.09 -23.15
CA ASP A 540 -16.95 -4.43 -23.74
C ASP A 540 -16.73 -5.47 -22.63
N MET A 541 -15.86 -5.23 -21.63
CA MET A 541 -15.70 -6.11 -20.47
C MET A 541 -16.98 -6.28 -19.65
N ALA A 542 -17.74 -5.20 -19.46
CA ALA A 542 -18.96 -5.22 -18.65
C ALA A 542 -20.17 -5.88 -19.34
N SER A 543 -20.16 -6.02 -20.67
CA SER A 543 -21.36 -6.38 -21.44
C SER A 543 -21.17 -7.42 -22.55
N SER A 544 -19.97 -7.56 -23.13
CA SER A 544 -19.73 -8.48 -24.24
C SER A 544 -19.83 -9.94 -23.79
N LYS A 545 -20.31 -10.80 -24.69
CA LYS A 545 -20.36 -12.25 -24.49
C LYS A 545 -18.98 -12.90 -24.53
N ASP A 546 -17.97 -12.18 -25.01
CA ASP A 546 -16.59 -12.68 -25.11
C ASP A 546 -15.90 -12.77 -23.75
N TYR A 547 -16.38 -12.03 -22.75
CA TYR A 547 -15.92 -12.14 -21.36
C TYR A 547 -16.79 -13.13 -20.59
N ASP A 548 -16.27 -13.70 -19.52
CA ASP A 548 -17.05 -14.57 -18.64
C ASP A 548 -18.04 -13.77 -17.75
N GLU A 549 -18.96 -14.46 -17.10
CA GLU A 549 -19.97 -13.82 -16.25
C GLU A 549 -19.37 -13.11 -15.03
N TRP A 550 -18.29 -13.65 -14.47
CA TRP A 550 -17.61 -13.07 -13.32
C TRP A 550 -16.99 -11.72 -13.69
N THR A 551 -16.26 -11.68 -14.80
CA THR A 551 -15.68 -10.44 -15.33
C THR A 551 -16.75 -9.37 -15.60
N ARG A 552 -17.83 -9.74 -16.32
CA ARG A 552 -18.92 -8.79 -16.58
C ARG A 552 -19.54 -8.24 -15.29
N ARG A 553 -19.79 -9.12 -14.32
CA ARG A 553 -20.42 -8.77 -13.03
C ARG A 553 -19.57 -7.79 -12.24
N ASN A 554 -18.25 -7.98 -12.19
CA ASN A 554 -17.37 -7.15 -11.37
C ASN A 554 -17.03 -5.80 -12.01
N VAL A 555 -16.85 -5.78 -13.34
CA VAL A 555 -16.55 -4.55 -14.09
C VAL A 555 -17.78 -3.65 -14.24
N ARG A 556 -18.99 -4.16 -13.98
CA ARG A 556 -20.25 -3.42 -14.16
C ARG A 556 -20.29 -2.09 -13.42
N LEU A 557 -19.66 -1.97 -12.25
CA LEU A 557 -19.58 -0.71 -11.50
C LEU A 557 -18.96 0.42 -12.34
N PHE A 558 -17.88 0.13 -13.06
CA PHE A 558 -17.19 1.10 -13.91
C PHE A 558 -18.03 1.55 -15.10
N ALA A 559 -18.71 0.60 -15.73
CA ALA A 559 -19.66 0.90 -16.81
C ALA A 559 -20.83 1.77 -16.31
N LEU A 560 -21.35 1.54 -15.10
CA LEU A 560 -22.39 2.38 -14.52
C LEU A 560 -21.97 3.85 -14.36
N PHE A 561 -20.72 4.09 -13.97
CA PHE A 561 -20.17 5.45 -13.89
C PHE A 561 -20.02 6.13 -15.26
N MET A 562 -20.05 5.37 -16.36
CA MET A 562 -20.11 5.89 -17.72
C MET A 562 -21.55 6.02 -18.27
N GLU A 563 -22.51 5.32 -17.67
CA GLU A 563 -23.89 5.23 -18.18
C GLU A 563 -24.89 6.11 -17.43
N LEU A 564 -24.84 6.11 -16.09
CA LEU A 564 -25.76 6.89 -15.25
C LEU A 564 -25.47 8.39 -15.45
N PRO A 565 -26.46 9.24 -15.80
CA PRO A 565 -26.21 10.63 -16.18
C PRO A 565 -25.40 11.44 -15.17
N GLU A 566 -25.73 11.34 -13.88
CA GLU A 566 -25.09 12.06 -12.79
C GLU A 566 -23.66 11.56 -12.55
N ALA A 567 -23.46 10.23 -12.50
CA ALA A 567 -22.15 9.62 -12.32
C ALA A 567 -21.23 9.89 -13.53
N ARG A 568 -21.76 9.80 -14.75
CA ARG A 568 -21.06 10.12 -16.00
C ARG A 568 -20.61 11.56 -16.00
N SER A 569 -21.46 12.50 -15.59
CA SER A 569 -21.05 13.90 -15.52
C SER A 569 -19.85 14.07 -14.60
N LEU A 570 -19.89 13.50 -13.39
CA LEU A 570 -18.78 13.57 -12.44
C LEU A 570 -17.49 12.92 -12.95
N PHE A 571 -17.58 11.78 -13.63
CA PHE A 571 -16.43 11.11 -14.21
C PHE A 571 -15.77 11.94 -15.31
N ILE A 572 -16.58 12.49 -16.23
CA ILE A 572 -16.08 13.39 -17.29
C ILE A 572 -15.42 14.62 -16.68
N ASP A 573 -16.04 15.20 -15.64
CA ASP A 573 -15.50 16.35 -14.93
C ASP A 573 -14.16 16.03 -14.29
N ARG A 574 -14.08 14.95 -13.50
CA ARG A 574 -12.84 14.54 -12.82
C ARG A 574 -11.70 14.30 -13.81
N LEU A 575 -11.97 13.59 -14.91
CA LEU A 575 -10.95 13.27 -15.90
C LEU A 575 -10.51 14.51 -16.71
N ALA A 576 -11.44 15.36 -17.13
CA ALA A 576 -11.10 16.62 -17.81
C ALA A 576 -10.31 17.56 -16.89
N ILE A 577 -10.68 17.65 -15.61
CA ILE A 577 -10.00 18.48 -14.63
C ILE A 577 -8.58 17.97 -14.39
N ALA A 578 -8.41 16.68 -14.12
CA ALA A 578 -7.10 16.07 -13.93
C ALA A 578 -6.16 16.32 -15.14
N MET A 579 -6.67 16.15 -16.37
CA MET A 579 -5.93 16.42 -17.61
C MET A 579 -5.58 17.88 -17.85
N GLY A 580 -6.33 18.83 -17.30
CA GLY A 580 -6.00 20.26 -17.36
C GLY A 580 -5.15 20.75 -16.20
N ASP A 581 -5.00 19.94 -15.15
CA ASP A 581 -4.30 20.26 -13.91
C ASP A 581 -3.03 19.41 -13.76
N TYR A 582 -3.02 18.41 -12.87
CA TYR A 582 -1.80 17.65 -12.54
C TYR A 582 -1.36 16.64 -13.61
N LEU A 583 -2.20 16.27 -14.58
CA LEU A 583 -1.81 15.41 -15.72
C LEU A 583 -1.34 16.22 -16.95
N GLN A 584 -1.02 17.49 -16.75
CA GLN A 584 -0.36 18.32 -17.74
C GLN A 584 1.08 17.84 -18.02
N PRO A 585 1.54 17.89 -19.28
CA PRO A 585 2.86 17.41 -19.66
C PRO A 585 4.03 18.01 -18.88
N ASP A 586 4.05 19.32 -18.65
CA ASP A 586 5.14 19.97 -17.91
C ASP A 586 5.22 19.52 -16.46
N TYR A 587 4.08 19.24 -15.81
CA TYR A 587 4.03 18.75 -14.44
C TYR A 587 4.40 17.26 -14.34
N VAL A 588 3.82 16.45 -15.24
CA VAL A 588 4.16 15.03 -15.39
C VAL A 588 5.66 14.87 -15.68
N ASP A 589 6.19 15.64 -16.63
CA ASP A 589 7.60 15.62 -17.02
C ASP A 589 8.48 15.99 -15.83
N ALA A 590 8.19 17.09 -15.12
CA ALA A 590 8.99 17.53 -13.97
C ALA A 590 9.03 16.50 -12.84
N MET A 591 7.90 15.86 -12.53
CA MET A 591 7.84 14.83 -11.48
C MET A 591 8.56 13.54 -11.92
N LEU A 592 8.43 13.13 -13.18
CA LEU A 592 9.14 11.96 -13.72
C LEU A 592 10.65 12.21 -13.75
N ASP A 593 11.07 13.38 -14.22
CA ASP A 593 12.49 13.77 -14.30
C ASP A 593 13.13 13.76 -12.91
N GLU A 594 12.45 14.29 -11.88
CA GLU A 594 12.92 14.22 -10.48
C GLU A 594 13.22 12.78 -10.03
N MET A 595 12.29 11.85 -10.29
CA MET A 595 12.45 10.44 -9.89
C MET A 595 13.52 9.73 -10.72
N VAL A 596 13.58 10.02 -12.02
CA VAL A 596 14.57 9.45 -12.93
C VAL A 596 15.97 9.96 -12.59
N ASP A 597 16.13 11.23 -12.23
CA ASP A 597 17.41 11.80 -11.85
C ASP A 597 17.89 11.26 -10.49
N GLU A 598 16.99 10.93 -9.57
CA GLU A 598 17.34 10.21 -8.33
C GLU A 598 17.79 8.76 -8.63
N LEU A 599 17.19 8.09 -9.63
CA LEU A 599 17.51 6.71 -10.04
C LEU A 599 18.78 6.58 -10.89
N ARG A 600 19.00 7.53 -11.81
CA ARG A 600 20.01 7.48 -12.88
C ARG A 600 21.42 7.11 -12.41
N PRO A 601 21.97 7.67 -11.30
CA PRO A 601 23.34 7.38 -10.87
C PRO A 601 23.57 5.90 -10.51
N GLU A 602 22.54 5.24 -9.98
CA GLU A 602 22.61 3.84 -9.54
C GLU A 602 22.22 2.85 -10.64
N TYR A 603 21.37 3.27 -11.57
CA TYR A 603 20.71 2.35 -12.50
C TYR A 603 21.68 1.67 -13.48
N SER A 604 22.80 2.32 -13.82
CA SER A 604 23.85 1.69 -14.64
C SER A 604 24.40 0.41 -14.01
N ASP A 605 24.62 0.41 -12.68
CA ASP A 605 25.14 -0.75 -11.98
C ASP A 605 24.05 -1.77 -11.64
N HIS A 606 22.80 -1.32 -11.43
CA HIS A 606 21.65 -2.23 -11.45
C HIS A 606 21.60 -2.99 -12.79
N CYS A 607 21.80 -2.29 -13.92
CA CYS A 607 21.79 -2.90 -15.24
C CYS A 607 22.90 -3.94 -15.42
N LYS A 608 24.12 -3.64 -14.95
CA LYS A 608 25.23 -4.61 -14.99
C LYS A 608 24.95 -5.85 -14.16
N LEU A 609 24.22 -5.71 -13.05
CA LEU A 609 23.90 -6.81 -12.14
C LEU A 609 22.83 -7.75 -12.72
N TYR A 610 21.75 -7.22 -13.29
CA TYR A 610 20.58 -8.01 -13.69
C TYR A 610 20.42 -8.20 -15.20
N PHE A 611 21.12 -7.40 -16.01
CA PHE A 611 21.02 -7.39 -17.47
C PHE A 611 22.43 -7.41 -18.10
N SER A 612 23.37 -8.13 -17.50
CA SER A 612 24.77 -8.22 -17.95
C SER A 612 24.92 -8.61 -19.43
N ASP A 613 23.97 -9.39 -19.95
CA ASP A 613 23.98 -9.90 -21.32
C ASP A 613 23.39 -8.89 -22.33
N ASN A 614 22.86 -7.75 -21.86
CA ASN A 614 22.30 -6.68 -22.68
C ASN A 614 23.06 -5.35 -22.48
N PRO A 615 24.14 -5.09 -23.25
CA PRO A 615 24.94 -3.87 -23.10
C PRO A 615 24.18 -2.58 -23.44
N TRP A 616 23.05 -2.67 -24.14
CA TRP A 616 22.20 -1.53 -24.52
C TRP A 616 21.12 -1.22 -23.49
N LYS A 617 21.03 -2.00 -22.40
CA LYS A 617 19.93 -1.89 -21.43
C LYS A 617 19.77 -0.48 -20.88
N PHE A 618 20.87 0.17 -20.52
CA PHE A 618 20.83 1.53 -19.98
C PHE A 618 20.32 2.54 -21.02
N SER A 619 20.80 2.49 -22.27
CA SER A 619 20.31 3.37 -23.33
C SER A 619 18.85 3.09 -23.71
N ASN A 620 18.41 1.82 -23.65
CA ASN A 620 17.00 1.47 -23.83
C ASN A 620 16.13 2.06 -22.72
N TRP A 621 16.62 2.06 -21.48
CA TRP A 621 15.93 2.69 -20.36
C TRP A 621 15.78 4.22 -20.54
N GLU A 622 16.80 4.92 -21.05
CA GLU A 622 16.68 6.35 -21.37
C GLU A 622 15.61 6.62 -22.46
N TRP A 623 15.50 5.69 -23.42
CA TRP A 623 14.43 5.72 -24.41
C TRP A 623 13.05 5.44 -23.79
N GLU A 624 12.93 4.49 -22.86
CA GLU A 624 11.69 4.20 -22.13
C GLU A 624 11.19 5.44 -21.36
N VAL A 625 12.09 6.16 -20.69
CA VAL A 625 11.76 7.44 -20.04
C VAL A 625 11.25 8.46 -21.06
N SER A 626 11.97 8.63 -22.16
CA SER A 626 11.56 9.53 -23.26
C SER A 626 10.19 9.15 -23.86
N PHE A 627 9.91 7.86 -23.93
CA PHE A 627 8.62 7.34 -24.38
C PHE A 627 7.49 7.74 -23.44
N ILE A 628 7.67 7.65 -22.12
CA ILE A 628 6.64 8.04 -21.14
C ILE A 628 6.26 9.52 -21.32
N HIS A 629 7.24 10.43 -21.47
CA HIS A 629 6.98 11.85 -21.73
C HIS A 629 6.12 12.08 -22.98
N ASP A 630 6.50 11.47 -24.11
CA ASP A 630 5.78 11.60 -25.38
C ASP A 630 4.38 10.95 -25.31
N TRP A 631 4.30 9.80 -24.64
CA TRP A 631 3.05 9.06 -24.45
C TRP A 631 2.03 9.88 -23.66
N CYS A 632 2.41 10.46 -22.52
CA CYS A 632 1.52 11.28 -21.70
C CYS A 632 0.97 12.48 -22.46
N LYS A 633 1.82 13.16 -23.25
CA LYS A 633 1.43 14.29 -24.12
C LYS A 633 0.35 13.89 -25.10
N LYS A 634 0.56 12.78 -25.81
CA LYS A 634 -0.38 12.29 -26.83
C LYS A 634 -1.64 11.70 -26.22
N ARG A 635 -1.53 11.00 -25.08
CA ARG A 635 -2.64 10.38 -24.35
C ARG A 635 -3.67 11.41 -23.94
N ARG A 636 -3.20 12.54 -23.39
CA ARG A 636 -4.07 13.66 -23.01
C ARG A 636 -4.86 14.21 -24.19
N ILE A 637 -4.20 14.43 -25.33
CA ILE A 637 -4.86 14.94 -26.56
C ILE A 637 -5.93 13.96 -27.03
N PHE A 638 -5.57 12.67 -27.09
CA PHE A 638 -6.49 11.61 -27.48
C PHE A 638 -7.71 11.54 -26.54
N LEU A 639 -7.51 11.55 -25.22
CA LEU A 639 -8.60 11.37 -24.26
C LEU A 639 -9.61 12.52 -24.27
N TYR A 640 -9.20 13.77 -24.49
CA TYR A 640 -10.16 14.87 -24.65
C TYR A 640 -11.09 14.65 -25.86
N ASP A 641 -10.55 14.24 -27.01
CA ASP A 641 -11.38 13.93 -28.19
C ASP A 641 -12.16 12.63 -28.00
N ARG A 642 -11.59 11.64 -27.30
CA ARG A 642 -12.26 10.37 -27.04
C ARG A 642 -13.45 10.55 -26.11
N MET A 643 -13.34 11.33 -25.04
CA MET A 643 -14.49 11.68 -24.19
C MET A 643 -15.59 12.35 -25.00
N ARG A 644 -15.23 13.27 -25.90
CA ARG A 644 -16.20 13.94 -26.80
C ARG A 644 -16.94 12.93 -27.66
N THR A 645 -16.21 12.07 -28.35
CA THR A 645 -16.79 11.12 -29.32
C THR A 645 -17.55 9.98 -28.65
N TYR A 646 -17.07 9.48 -27.52
CA TYR A 646 -17.70 8.36 -26.80
C TYR A 646 -18.97 8.80 -26.06
N PHE A 647 -18.93 9.92 -25.33
CA PHE A 647 -20.08 10.40 -24.54
C PHE A 647 -21.03 11.32 -25.31
N GLY A 648 -20.74 11.61 -26.58
CA GLY A 648 -21.57 12.49 -27.41
C GLY A 648 -21.55 13.96 -26.96
N LEU A 649 -20.41 14.43 -26.44
CA LEU A 649 -20.26 15.83 -26.01
C LEU A 649 -20.10 16.75 -27.23
N SER A 650 -20.44 18.03 -27.05
CA SER A 650 -20.17 19.06 -28.06
C SER A 650 -18.67 19.30 -28.25
N SER A 651 -18.31 20.16 -29.21
CA SER A 651 -16.92 20.56 -29.43
C SER A 651 -16.22 21.03 -28.13
N ALA A 652 -15.01 20.54 -27.89
CA ALA A 652 -14.15 21.04 -26.84
C ALA A 652 -13.59 22.43 -27.20
N TYR A 653 -13.28 23.23 -26.18
CA TYR A 653 -12.53 24.48 -26.28
C TYR A 653 -11.34 24.44 -25.31
N THR A 654 -10.27 25.17 -25.63
CA THR A 654 -9.15 25.31 -24.71
C THR A 654 -9.56 26.19 -23.54
N LEU A 655 -9.23 25.79 -22.31
CA LEU A 655 -9.64 26.47 -21.09
C LEU A 655 -8.43 26.75 -20.22
N LYS A 656 -8.18 28.03 -19.92
CA LYS A 656 -7.25 28.44 -18.88
C LYS A 656 -8.00 28.99 -17.69
N ILE A 657 -7.66 28.54 -16.49
CA ILE A 657 -8.21 29.09 -15.24
C ILE A 657 -7.04 29.49 -14.35
N SER A 658 -7.00 30.75 -13.94
CA SER A 658 -6.04 31.28 -12.96
C SER A 658 -6.79 31.73 -11.72
N GLY A 659 -6.28 31.37 -10.55
CA GLY A 659 -6.78 31.87 -9.27
C GLY A 659 -6.34 33.30 -8.92
N GLY A 660 -5.52 33.94 -9.76
CA GLY A 660 -4.95 35.25 -9.45
C GLY A 660 -4.19 35.26 -8.12
N GLY A 661 -3.51 34.15 -7.81
CA GLY A 661 -2.80 33.89 -6.56
C GLY A 661 -3.59 33.12 -5.50
N GLU A 662 -4.90 32.89 -5.70
CA GLU A 662 -5.75 32.17 -4.74
C GLU A 662 -6.03 30.71 -5.15
N PRO A 663 -6.35 29.84 -4.19
CA PRO A 663 -6.90 28.53 -4.47
C PRO A 663 -8.22 28.62 -5.27
N VAL A 664 -8.39 27.71 -6.21
CA VAL A 664 -9.60 27.58 -7.03
C VAL A 664 -10.10 26.15 -6.94
N THR A 665 -11.42 25.98 -6.87
CA THR A 665 -12.06 24.70 -7.13
C THR A 665 -12.85 24.74 -8.43
N PHE A 666 -12.76 23.69 -9.24
CA PHE A 666 -13.51 23.48 -10.46
C PHE A 666 -14.45 22.29 -10.26
N ASN A 667 -15.76 22.52 -10.32
CA ASN A 667 -16.81 21.51 -10.08
C ASN A 667 -16.64 20.78 -8.73
N GLY A 668 -16.20 21.53 -7.71
CA GLY A 668 -15.90 20.99 -6.38
C GLY A 668 -14.55 20.30 -6.24
N VAL A 669 -13.78 20.13 -7.33
CA VAL A 669 -12.42 19.58 -7.31
C VAL A 669 -11.42 20.72 -7.11
N ALA A 670 -10.58 20.64 -6.08
CA ALA A 670 -9.50 21.60 -5.88
C ALA A 670 -8.45 21.47 -7.00
N LEU A 671 -8.03 22.61 -7.56
CA LEU A 671 -6.93 22.64 -8.52
C LEU A 671 -5.59 22.64 -7.78
N ASN A 672 -4.67 21.77 -8.21
CA ASN A 672 -3.34 21.65 -7.62
C ASN A 672 -2.37 22.69 -8.19
N ARG A 673 -2.62 23.17 -9.41
CA ARG A 673 -1.80 24.19 -10.07
C ARG A 673 -2.39 25.59 -9.92
N GLN A 674 -1.50 26.58 -9.88
CA GLN A 674 -1.85 28.00 -9.95
C GLN A 674 -2.63 28.36 -11.22
N VAL A 675 -2.33 27.66 -12.31
CA VAL A 675 -3.01 27.80 -13.60
C VAL A 675 -3.40 26.42 -14.10
N PHE A 676 -4.71 26.21 -14.24
CA PHE A 676 -5.30 25.16 -15.04
C PHE A 676 -5.11 25.49 -16.52
N ASP A 677 -4.67 24.53 -17.33
CA ASP A 677 -4.45 24.69 -18.77
C ASP A 677 -4.97 23.47 -19.53
N GLY A 678 -6.29 23.34 -19.63
CA GLY A 678 -6.96 22.15 -20.14
C GLY A 678 -7.88 22.40 -21.32
N GLN A 679 -8.83 21.49 -21.46
CA GLN A 679 -9.98 21.67 -22.34
C GLN A 679 -11.27 21.37 -21.58
N TYR A 680 -12.36 21.96 -22.05
CA TYR A 680 -13.70 21.62 -21.56
C TYR A 680 -14.71 21.72 -22.71
N TYR A 681 -15.96 21.31 -22.47
CA TYR A 681 -16.91 21.03 -23.54
C TYR A 681 -18.01 22.08 -23.63
N ASN A 682 -18.34 22.48 -24.87
CA ASN A 682 -19.46 23.40 -25.08
C ASN A 682 -20.80 22.75 -24.64
N GLY A 683 -21.67 23.54 -24.01
CA GLY A 683 -22.96 23.12 -23.48
C GLY A 683 -22.90 22.37 -22.14
N LYS A 684 -21.70 22.14 -21.60
CA LYS A 684 -21.51 21.55 -20.28
C LYS A 684 -21.20 22.66 -19.27
N GLU A 685 -21.94 22.66 -18.16
CA GLU A 685 -21.75 23.64 -17.10
C GLU A 685 -20.42 23.40 -16.37
N MET A 686 -19.75 24.47 -15.98
CA MET A 686 -18.64 24.45 -15.04
C MET A 686 -18.96 25.38 -13.87
N THR A 687 -18.68 24.97 -12.65
CA THR A 687 -18.76 25.83 -11.47
C THR A 687 -17.35 26.08 -10.96
N LEU A 688 -16.96 27.34 -10.86
CA LEU A 688 -15.70 27.74 -10.27
C LEU A 688 -15.95 28.43 -8.94
N SER A 689 -15.09 28.16 -7.96
CA SER A 689 -15.10 28.91 -6.70
C SER A 689 -13.71 29.30 -6.20
N THR A 690 -13.64 30.45 -5.56
CA THR A 690 -12.45 31.09 -4.95
C THR A 690 -12.79 31.64 -3.55
N ALA A 691 -11.82 32.29 -2.90
CA ALA A 691 -12.06 33.06 -1.68
C ALA A 691 -13.13 34.16 -1.87
N GLU A 692 -13.83 34.50 -0.78
CA GLU A 692 -14.83 35.58 -0.77
C GLU A 692 -14.24 36.92 -1.23
N GLY A 693 -15.08 37.77 -1.81
CA GLY A 693 -14.66 39.10 -2.29
C GLY A 693 -13.90 39.11 -3.61
N ARG A 694 -13.93 37.99 -4.35
CA ARG A 694 -13.34 37.87 -5.70
C ARG A 694 -14.42 37.79 -6.78
N ASN A 695 -14.04 38.22 -7.98
CA ASN A 695 -14.82 38.16 -9.21
C ASN A 695 -14.05 37.36 -10.26
N TRP A 696 -14.71 37.02 -11.36
CA TRP A 696 -14.06 36.36 -12.49
C TRP A 696 -13.98 37.28 -13.69
N LYS A 697 -12.77 37.49 -14.20
CA LYS A 697 -12.54 38.03 -15.55
C LYS A 697 -12.57 36.86 -16.52
N VAL A 698 -13.48 36.90 -17.49
CA VAL A 698 -13.69 35.82 -18.45
C VAL A 698 -13.46 36.37 -19.85
N THR A 699 -12.49 35.79 -20.55
CA THR A 699 -12.22 36.09 -21.95
C THR A 699 -12.64 34.89 -22.79
N VAL A 700 -13.61 35.06 -23.68
CA VAL A 700 -14.07 34.02 -24.61
C VAL A 700 -13.66 34.39 -26.03
N THR A 701 -13.01 33.47 -26.73
CA THR A 701 -12.89 33.52 -28.18
C THR A 701 -13.84 32.49 -28.78
N ASP A 702 -14.78 32.92 -29.60
CA ASP A 702 -15.72 32.02 -30.25
C ASP A 702 -15.12 31.31 -31.48
N LYS A 703 -15.87 30.39 -32.10
CA LYS A 703 -15.41 29.67 -33.30
C LYS A 703 -15.20 30.56 -34.52
N ALA A 704 -15.84 31.73 -34.59
CA ALA A 704 -15.62 32.72 -35.65
C ALA A 704 -14.37 33.58 -35.39
N GLY A 705 -13.70 33.40 -34.24
CA GLY A 705 -12.50 34.14 -33.85
C GLY A 705 -12.79 35.49 -33.21
N ARG A 706 -14.05 35.79 -32.86
CA ARG A 706 -14.42 37.01 -32.13
C ARG A 706 -14.08 36.82 -30.66
N ARG A 707 -13.47 37.83 -30.06
CA ARG A 707 -13.04 37.84 -28.66
C ARG A 707 -13.95 38.75 -27.84
N PHE A 708 -14.36 38.27 -26.67
CA PHE A 708 -15.21 38.99 -25.72
C PHE A 708 -14.59 38.87 -24.34
N THR A 709 -14.58 39.96 -23.57
CA THR A 709 -14.16 39.94 -22.18
C THR A 709 -15.31 40.43 -21.32
N GLU A 710 -15.67 39.67 -20.29
CA GLU A 710 -16.68 40.03 -19.31
C GLU A 710 -16.18 39.82 -17.88
N TYR A 711 -16.90 40.42 -16.94
CA TYR A 711 -16.66 40.24 -15.51
C TYR A 711 -17.91 39.69 -14.85
N THR A 712 -17.79 38.51 -14.24
CA THR A 712 -18.89 37.92 -13.47
C THR A 712 -18.71 38.21 -11.99
N PRO A 713 -19.75 38.76 -11.33
CA PRO A 713 -19.69 39.03 -9.90
C PRO A 713 -19.92 37.72 -9.14
N ALA A 714 -19.24 37.59 -8.00
CA ALA A 714 -19.26 36.48 -7.04
C ALA A 714 -18.09 35.50 -7.12
N ALA A 715 -17.65 35.10 -5.92
CA ALA A 715 -16.56 34.15 -5.71
C ALA A 715 -16.91 32.75 -6.23
N VAL A 716 -18.19 32.39 -6.23
CA VAL A 716 -18.74 31.14 -6.81
C VAL A 716 -19.56 31.50 -8.04
N HIS A 717 -19.25 30.90 -9.18
CA HIS A 717 -19.98 31.16 -10.42
C HIS A 717 -20.06 29.94 -11.32
N THR A 718 -21.22 29.75 -11.95
CA THR A 718 -21.46 28.66 -12.92
C THR A 718 -21.46 29.23 -14.34
N PHE A 719 -20.54 28.78 -15.17
CA PHE A 719 -20.42 29.14 -16.57
C PHE A 719 -20.94 28.04 -17.48
N ASN A 720 -21.52 28.43 -18.62
CA ASN A 720 -21.91 27.51 -19.67
C ASN A 720 -21.68 28.17 -21.03
N PHE A 721 -20.71 27.67 -21.79
CA PHE A 721 -20.34 28.21 -23.09
C PHE A 721 -20.87 27.30 -24.19
N SER A 722 -21.51 27.85 -25.24
CA SER A 722 -22.11 27.05 -26.32
C SER A 722 -21.34 27.06 -27.63
N ASP A 723 -20.52 28.09 -27.89
CA ASP A 723 -19.77 28.23 -29.14
C ASP A 723 -18.32 28.73 -28.96
N ALA A 724 -17.73 28.43 -27.80
CA ALA A 724 -16.34 28.79 -27.51
C ALA A 724 -15.36 27.95 -28.33
N LYS A 725 -14.27 28.60 -28.75
CA LYS A 725 -13.03 28.00 -29.24
C LYS A 725 -11.94 28.03 -28.16
N SER A 726 -11.84 29.13 -27.42
CA SER A 726 -10.98 29.25 -26.23
C SER A 726 -11.64 30.09 -25.15
N VAL A 727 -11.34 29.79 -23.89
CA VAL A 727 -11.80 30.53 -22.71
C VAL A 727 -10.62 30.72 -21.77
N GLU A 728 -10.42 31.95 -21.30
CA GLU A 728 -9.48 32.28 -20.23
C GLU A 728 -10.27 32.89 -19.08
N ILE A 729 -10.15 32.30 -17.88
CA ILE A 729 -10.84 32.73 -16.67
C ILE A 729 -9.79 33.08 -15.63
N GLU A 730 -9.87 34.27 -15.07
CA GLU A 730 -8.96 34.74 -14.02
C GLU A 730 -9.77 35.24 -12.83
N SER A 731 -9.47 34.73 -11.63
CA SER A 731 -9.99 35.28 -10.39
C SER A 731 -9.29 36.60 -10.07
N VAL A 732 -10.04 37.68 -10.16
CA VAL A 732 -9.56 39.03 -9.90
C VAL A 732 -10.13 39.53 -8.58
N PRO A 733 -9.40 40.39 -7.83
CA PRO A 733 -9.99 41.11 -6.73
C PRO A 733 -11.25 41.83 -7.21
N TYR A 734 -12.26 41.94 -6.37
CA TYR A 734 -13.42 42.76 -6.68
C TYR A 734 -12.97 44.19 -7.02
N ASN A 735 -13.08 44.58 -8.29
CA ASN A 735 -12.73 45.90 -8.78
C ASN A 735 -13.89 46.51 -9.58
N PRO A 736 -14.61 47.51 -9.04
CA PRO A 736 -15.68 48.21 -9.77
C PRO A 736 -15.22 48.93 -11.05
N ALA A 737 -13.91 49.21 -11.18
CA ALA A 737 -13.33 49.81 -12.38
C ALA A 737 -13.06 48.80 -13.50
N SER A 738 -12.99 47.49 -13.24
CA SER A 738 -12.63 46.51 -14.27
C SER A 738 -13.73 46.28 -15.32
N ILE A 739 -14.96 46.70 -15.03
CA ILE A 739 -16.08 46.71 -15.99
C ILE A 739 -15.86 47.70 -17.16
N ASP A 740 -14.87 48.60 -17.08
CA ASP A 740 -14.54 49.57 -18.13
C ASP A 740 -13.94 48.97 -19.42
N GLU A 741 -13.61 47.68 -19.44
CA GLU A 741 -12.89 47.04 -20.57
C GLU A 741 -13.71 45.95 -21.30
N VAL A 742 -15.03 46.13 -21.45
CA VAL A 742 -15.81 45.29 -22.38
C VAL A 742 -15.58 45.82 -23.79
N GLU A 743 -14.79 45.09 -24.60
CA GLU A 743 -14.56 45.43 -26.01
C GLU A 743 -15.90 45.43 -26.77
N MET A 744 -16.21 46.57 -27.40
CA MET A 744 -17.49 46.81 -28.05
C MET A 744 -17.73 45.85 -29.22
N SER A 745 -18.83 45.09 -29.18
CA SER A 745 -19.40 44.56 -30.41
C SER A 745 -20.13 45.70 -31.13
N SER A 746 -20.06 45.71 -32.46
CA SER A 746 -20.41 46.80 -33.37
C SER A 746 -21.91 47.11 -33.50
N VAL A 747 -22.64 47.20 -32.38
CA VAL A 747 -24.06 47.54 -32.36
C VAL A 747 -24.20 49.02 -31.98
N ASP A 748 -24.80 49.83 -32.85
CA ASP A 748 -25.16 51.22 -32.55
C ASP A 748 -26.24 51.26 -31.46
N VAL A 749 -25.83 51.48 -30.21
CA VAL A 749 -26.72 51.64 -29.05
C VAL A 749 -26.42 52.98 -28.40
N GLU A 750 -27.43 53.82 -28.27
CA GLU A 750 -27.37 55.12 -27.59
C GLU A 750 -28.07 55.02 -26.23
N VAL A 751 -27.41 55.53 -25.18
CA VAL A 751 -27.93 55.53 -23.81
C VAL A 751 -28.08 56.96 -23.33
N GLU A 752 -29.30 57.33 -22.96
CA GLU A 752 -29.62 58.64 -22.41
C GLU A 752 -29.91 58.54 -20.92
N VAL A 753 -29.45 59.52 -20.13
CA VAL A 753 -29.69 59.57 -18.69
C VAL A 753 -30.28 60.92 -18.30
N GLU A 754 -31.49 60.87 -17.74
CA GLU A 754 -32.20 62.01 -17.16
C GLU A 754 -32.47 61.75 -15.67
N GLY A 755 -31.70 62.40 -14.80
CA GLY A 755 -31.79 62.23 -13.36
C GLY A 755 -31.47 60.79 -12.92
N LEU A 756 -32.49 60.06 -12.46
CA LEU A 756 -32.43 58.65 -12.06
C LEU A 756 -33.01 57.70 -13.11
N GLU A 757 -33.29 58.19 -14.31
CA GLU A 757 -33.90 57.42 -15.39
C GLU A 757 -32.87 57.20 -16.51
N ILE A 758 -32.80 55.97 -17.01
CA ILE A 758 -31.86 55.52 -18.04
C ILE A 758 -32.70 55.00 -19.21
N SER A 759 -32.50 55.55 -20.41
CA SER A 759 -33.21 55.19 -21.64
C SER A 759 -32.27 54.55 -22.65
N LEU A 760 -32.78 53.59 -23.42
CA LEU A 760 -32.03 52.89 -24.46
C LEU A 760 -32.63 53.06 -25.84
N HIS A 761 -31.79 53.46 -26.80
CA HIS A 761 -32.11 53.53 -28.21
C HIS A 761 -31.21 52.56 -28.99
N GLY A 762 -31.83 51.58 -29.66
CA GLY A 762 -31.10 50.54 -30.38
C GLY A 762 -32.04 49.62 -31.18
N PRO A 763 -31.51 48.54 -31.77
CA PRO A 763 -32.29 47.60 -32.58
C PRO A 763 -33.48 46.97 -31.84
N GLU A 764 -34.52 46.63 -32.60
CA GLU A 764 -35.73 45.99 -32.06
C GLU A 764 -35.39 44.65 -31.38
N GLY A 765 -35.81 44.47 -30.12
CA GLY A 765 -35.49 43.29 -29.31
C GLY A 765 -34.27 43.42 -28.38
N LEU A 766 -33.59 44.58 -28.37
CA LEU A 766 -32.53 44.86 -27.41
C LEU A 766 -33.09 45.08 -25.99
N ALA A 767 -32.47 44.45 -24.99
CA ALA A 767 -32.71 44.71 -23.58
C ALA A 767 -31.43 45.23 -22.91
N ALA A 768 -31.56 45.81 -21.72
CA ALA A 768 -30.41 46.08 -20.87
C ALA A 768 -30.64 45.75 -19.41
N GLU A 769 -29.56 45.46 -18.72
CA GLU A 769 -29.52 45.26 -17.28
C GLU A 769 -28.65 46.36 -16.66
N VAL A 770 -29.19 47.07 -15.68
CA VAL A 770 -28.53 48.19 -15.01
C VAL A 770 -28.07 47.73 -13.65
N TYR A 771 -26.78 47.86 -13.38
CA TYR A 771 -26.16 47.46 -12.11
C TYR A 771 -25.61 48.68 -11.38
N GLY A 772 -25.84 48.74 -10.07
CA GLY A 772 -25.16 49.64 -9.16
C GLY A 772 -23.67 49.30 -9.06
N ILE A 773 -22.88 50.26 -8.55
CA ILE A 773 -21.43 50.08 -8.39
C ILE A 773 -21.06 48.96 -7.40
N ASP A 774 -21.98 48.58 -6.53
CA ASP A 774 -21.88 47.44 -5.60
C ASP A 774 -22.18 46.09 -6.27
N GLY A 775 -22.53 46.08 -7.55
CA GLY A 775 -22.89 44.89 -8.31
C GLY A 775 -24.36 44.44 -8.13
N THR A 776 -25.17 45.19 -7.37
CA THR A 776 -26.60 44.90 -7.26
C THR A 776 -27.34 45.33 -8.52
N MET A 777 -28.24 44.48 -9.03
CA MET A 777 -29.07 44.84 -10.16
C MET A 777 -30.07 45.92 -9.72
N ALA A 778 -29.94 47.11 -10.29
CA ALA A 778 -30.77 48.26 -9.97
C ALA A 778 -32.11 48.19 -10.73
N CYS A 779 -32.07 47.88 -12.02
CA CYS A 779 -33.27 47.67 -12.84
C CYS A 779 -32.94 46.92 -14.15
N ARG A 780 -33.99 46.48 -14.86
CA ARG A 780 -33.91 45.91 -16.21
C ARG A 780 -34.75 46.74 -17.17
N ILE A 781 -34.23 46.97 -18.37
CA ILE A 781 -34.87 47.76 -19.42
C ILE A 781 -35.14 46.84 -20.61
N SER A 782 -36.36 46.85 -21.14
CA SER A 782 -36.77 45.98 -22.26
C SER A 782 -37.59 46.76 -23.29
N GLY A 783 -37.33 46.55 -24.58
CA GLY A 783 -38.22 46.97 -25.67
C GLY A 783 -38.36 48.48 -25.87
N GLY A 784 -37.23 49.20 -26.00
CA GLY A 784 -37.24 50.65 -26.29
C GLY A 784 -37.79 51.53 -25.18
N CYS A 785 -37.84 51.02 -23.94
CA CYS A 785 -38.31 51.74 -22.75
C CYS A 785 -37.15 52.32 -21.93
N SER A 786 -37.47 53.02 -20.84
CA SER A 786 -36.54 53.52 -19.82
C SER A 786 -36.60 52.69 -18.53
N GLY A 787 -35.56 52.79 -17.69
CA GLY A 787 -35.48 52.15 -16.37
C GLY A 787 -35.02 53.13 -15.30
N LYS A 788 -35.63 53.05 -14.11
CA LYS A 788 -35.33 53.96 -13.00
C LYS A 788 -34.45 53.30 -11.96
N VAL A 789 -33.42 54.00 -11.50
CA VAL A 789 -32.52 53.56 -10.43
C VAL A 789 -32.89 54.22 -9.09
N ALA A 790 -32.53 53.57 -7.99
CA ALA A 790 -32.99 53.97 -6.66
C ALA A 790 -32.28 55.19 -6.05
N ALA A 791 -31.06 55.51 -6.52
CA ALA A 791 -30.25 56.58 -5.97
C ALA A 791 -29.33 57.22 -7.02
N ALA A 792 -28.83 58.41 -6.74
CA ALA A 792 -27.77 59.01 -7.55
C ALA A 792 -26.49 58.17 -7.42
N GLY A 793 -25.79 57.97 -8.53
CA GLY A 793 -24.67 57.04 -8.55
C GLY A 793 -24.13 56.77 -9.94
N VAL A 794 -23.04 56.00 -9.98
CA VAL A 794 -22.51 55.45 -11.21
C VAL A 794 -23.13 54.08 -11.41
N TYR A 795 -23.65 53.85 -12.60
CA TYR A 795 -24.32 52.62 -13.00
C TYR A 795 -23.66 52.06 -14.24
N VAL A 796 -23.66 50.73 -14.35
CA VAL A 796 -23.23 50.00 -15.55
C VAL A 796 -24.48 49.52 -16.27
N VAL A 797 -24.64 49.93 -17.53
CA VAL A 797 -25.73 49.47 -18.40
C VAL A 797 -25.15 48.38 -19.32
N ARG A 798 -25.62 47.14 -19.16
CA ARG A 798 -25.23 45.97 -19.96
C ARG A 798 -26.29 45.69 -21.02
N TYR A 799 -25.95 45.72 -22.30
CA TYR A 799 -26.87 45.43 -23.40
C TYR A 799 -26.96 43.93 -23.65
N VAL A 800 -28.15 43.36 -23.67
CA VAL A 800 -28.38 41.92 -23.80
C VAL A 800 -29.32 41.66 -24.98
N SER A 801 -28.92 40.74 -25.85
CA SER A 801 -29.75 40.19 -26.93
C SER A 801 -30.14 38.73 -26.62
N ALA A 802 -30.95 38.12 -27.48
CA ALA A 802 -31.27 36.69 -27.39
C ALA A 802 -30.03 35.77 -27.46
N SER A 803 -28.89 36.27 -27.92
CA SER A 803 -27.61 35.54 -28.02
C SER A 803 -26.60 35.90 -26.91
N GLY A 804 -26.97 36.71 -25.91
CA GLY A 804 -26.10 37.11 -24.79
C GLY A 804 -25.75 38.60 -24.74
N LEU A 805 -24.71 38.96 -23.98
CA LEU A 805 -24.22 40.34 -23.83
C LEU A 805 -23.66 40.86 -25.16
N VAL A 806 -24.15 42.01 -25.63
CA VAL A 806 -23.69 42.65 -26.89
C VAL A 806 -22.87 43.93 -26.66
N GLY A 807 -22.82 44.46 -25.43
CA GLY A 807 -21.92 45.54 -25.04
C GLY A 807 -22.29 46.13 -23.67
N SER A 808 -21.56 47.17 -23.24
CA SER A 808 -21.91 47.91 -22.03
C SER A 808 -21.43 49.35 -22.05
N VAL A 809 -22.05 50.22 -21.26
CA VAL A 809 -21.59 51.60 -21.02
C VAL A 809 -21.73 51.97 -19.55
N LYS A 810 -20.81 52.78 -19.03
CA LYS A 810 -20.98 53.43 -17.73
C LYS A 810 -21.73 54.74 -17.87
N VAL A 811 -22.74 54.90 -17.04
CA VAL A 811 -23.52 56.14 -16.95
C VAL A 811 -23.52 56.67 -15.53
N ARG A 812 -23.67 57.98 -15.38
CA ARG A 812 -23.81 58.62 -14.07
C ARG A 812 -25.19 59.24 -13.95
N CYS A 813 -26.01 58.67 -13.08
CA CYS A 813 -27.30 59.21 -12.69
C CYS A 813 -27.10 60.27 -11.60
N ARG A 814 -27.72 61.44 -11.76
CA ARG A 814 -27.56 62.59 -10.86
C ARG A 814 -28.85 62.95 -10.15
#